data_AF-A0A316B8W3-F1
#
_entry.id   AF-A0A316B8W3-F1
#
_cell.length_a   1.000
_cell.length_b   1.000
_cell.length_c   1.000
_cell.angle_alpha   90.00
_cell.angle_beta   90.00
_cell.angle_gamma   90.00
#
_symmetry.space_group_name_H-M   'P 1'
#
loop_
_entity.id
_entity.type
_entity.pdbx_description
1 polymer ?
#
loop_
_entity_poly.entity_id
_entity_poly.type
_entity_poly.pdbx_seq_one_letter_code
_entity_poly.pdbx_strand_id
1 'polypeptide(L)'
;MNKVFGWLNRNNCIACGVFLMGMGSFLTSCSEESDKPSAPSTPPSTEEEAQQNADAAKDEILVTDWEAEGAKENGLTKKTAPKLGLPEAGFYDEALTVDIPAPQYGGEVRCTFDGNEPTLETAAVEGPVTIDTSKVARCTEFIGDSVAAKSVETYFIGETVSMPVVAVTVPPWYYKQILKAEPCKPDPCSDADFWLDTAVVAHVEYFPNGSKSDVKAFEVDMEASIMGGYSRNQKKKSLSLNMKKKLQKGHFRYPLFDTRPNQKKFKGFILRNNGNRFVSDYLEDAMATSLLEGTQVDYQRSRQVVVFYNGIYYGIHDMREKLNEHFVETNYGIDAEAVDFIKHAGRSVEASGGTTDDYVDLLNFISASDLTGENNKAYAAVKARMNVQSYMEYMAAEIYYHNGDWPNNNLRVWRSGTQKWKFVAYDLDHGFDWEWGVSGFSQSTNMFKWIKQGGNGHCSVKSGDGSNPLCFHNVFVKLNTNPEFVRSFINRAAVIYSSYVNAGRVAEATNRMAATIPDAESSRDMKKFDREKLYYKNSCGKGFSVSGSCIKEWAEERDAANRNEWRAEYGLGADVNVEFAVAGNGEILLDGMSLPSRNYAGKFFAGNPMVLTAKGEGFVGWEDGSTDNPRVVVPTEATAFGATFQ
;
A
#
# COMPACT_ATOMS: atom_id res chain seq x y z
N MET A 1 27.50 24.36 41.40
CA MET A 1 28.94 24.19 41.71
C MET A 1 29.30 22.71 41.58
N ASN A 2 30.51 22.40 41.07
CA ASN A 2 31.32 21.16 41.12
C ASN A 2 30.56 19.81 41.33
N LYS A 3 30.50 18.82 40.42
CA LYS A 3 31.39 18.28 39.33
C LYS A 3 32.55 17.39 39.83
N VAL A 4 32.78 16.26 39.10
CA VAL A 4 33.88 15.23 39.19
C VAL A 4 33.70 14.19 40.33
N PHE A 5 33.86 12.85 40.23
CA PHE A 5 34.02 11.79 39.18
C PHE A 5 33.69 10.40 39.85
N GLY A 6 33.69 9.20 39.22
CA GLY A 6 33.84 8.76 37.82
C GLY A 6 33.90 7.21 37.66
N TRP A 7 33.46 6.71 36.48
CA TRP A 7 33.80 5.45 35.77
C TRP A 7 34.00 4.08 36.48
N LEU A 8 33.23 3.05 36.08
CA LEU A 8 33.76 1.78 35.48
C LEU A 8 32.67 0.91 34.82
N ASN A 9 33.08 -0.11 34.05
CA ASN A 9 32.39 -0.68 32.89
C ASN A 9 32.11 -2.20 33.02
N ARG A 10 31.04 -2.73 32.38
CA ARG A 10 30.77 -4.12 31.87
C ARG A 10 29.24 -4.25 31.62
N ASN A 11 28.66 -4.50 30.44
CA ASN A 11 28.86 -5.41 29.29
C ASN A 11 28.49 -6.90 29.46
N ASN A 12 27.44 -7.28 28.71
CA ASN A 12 27.16 -8.54 27.99
C ASN A 12 26.95 -9.86 28.76
N CYS A 13 26.04 -10.70 28.22
CA CYS A 13 26.46 -12.00 27.63
C CYS A 13 25.43 -12.59 26.63
N ILE A 14 25.87 -12.74 25.38
CA ILE A 14 25.49 -13.85 24.49
C ILE A 14 26.36 -15.06 24.90
N ALA A 15 25.87 -16.30 24.77
CA ALA A 15 26.72 -17.48 24.93
C ALA A 15 26.34 -18.65 24.00
N CYS A 16 27.34 -19.24 23.36
CA CYS A 16 27.27 -20.51 22.64
C CYS A 16 28.40 -21.43 23.14
N GLY A 17 28.08 -22.69 23.41
CA GLY A 17 28.98 -23.82 23.09
C GLY A 17 30.01 -24.32 24.13
N VAL A 18 29.72 -25.49 24.70
CA VAL A 18 30.62 -26.67 24.84
C VAL A 18 31.91 -26.54 25.70
N PHE A 19 31.96 -27.17 26.91
CA PHE A 19 32.54 -28.51 27.18
C PHE A 19 32.67 -28.88 28.69
N LEU A 20 32.45 -30.17 29.01
CA LEU A 20 32.88 -30.98 30.18
C LEU A 20 32.64 -30.61 31.69
N MET A 21 32.05 -31.61 32.39
CA MET A 21 32.34 -32.13 33.75
C MET A 21 31.82 -31.45 35.05
N GLY A 22 31.32 -32.29 35.98
CA GLY A 22 30.92 -31.98 37.37
C GLY A 22 29.39 -32.03 37.61
N MET A 23 28.74 -33.14 37.96
CA MET A 23 28.69 -33.90 39.24
C MET A 23 28.30 -33.09 40.51
N GLY A 24 27.24 -33.54 41.21
CA GLY A 24 26.83 -33.10 42.57
C GLY A 24 25.88 -31.89 42.57
N SER A 25 24.55 -31.96 42.69
CA SER A 25 23.59 -32.85 43.41
C SER A 25 23.39 -32.52 44.91
N PHE A 26 22.12 -32.52 45.36
CA PHE A 26 21.60 -32.48 46.75
C PHE A 26 21.74 -31.14 47.53
N LEU A 27 20.80 -30.69 48.39
CA LEU A 27 19.34 -30.94 48.58
C LEU A 27 18.76 -29.89 49.60
N THR A 28 17.43 -29.82 49.76
CA THR A 28 16.55 -29.46 50.94
C THR A 28 17.15 -28.93 52.27
N SER A 29 16.47 -28.18 53.18
CA SER A 29 15.08 -27.65 53.28
C SER A 29 14.87 -26.83 54.59
N CYS A 30 13.84 -25.96 54.61
CA CYS A 30 12.92 -25.58 55.74
C CYS A 30 13.40 -25.20 57.16
N SER A 31 12.99 -24.00 57.62
CA SER A 31 12.30 -23.66 58.91
C SER A 31 11.94 -22.16 58.89
N GLU A 32 10.70 -21.68 59.09
CA GLU A 32 10.00 -21.42 60.39
C GLU A 32 10.80 -20.52 61.37
N GLU A 33 10.27 -19.51 62.08
CA GLU A 33 8.97 -18.79 62.10
C GLU A 33 9.12 -17.55 63.06
N SER A 34 8.45 -16.39 62.85
CA SER A 34 8.01 -15.46 63.94
C SER A 34 7.26 -14.18 63.48
N ASP A 35 6.02 -14.04 63.99
CA ASP A 35 5.16 -12.82 64.07
C ASP A 35 5.82 -11.68 64.92
N LYS A 36 5.44 -10.38 64.97
CA LYS A 36 4.33 -9.48 64.52
C LYS A 36 4.75 -8.00 64.86
N PRO A 37 3.91 -6.94 64.80
CA PRO A 37 2.95 -6.46 63.78
C PRO A 37 3.12 -4.95 63.42
N SER A 38 2.46 -4.43 62.37
CA SER A 38 1.53 -3.26 62.41
C SER A 38 1.27 -2.57 61.05
N ALA A 39 0.06 -2.00 60.94
CA ALA A 39 -0.47 -1.06 59.93
C ALA A 39 -0.65 -1.56 58.47
N PRO A 40 -1.87 -1.45 57.88
CA PRO A 40 -2.10 -1.75 56.47
C PRO A 40 -1.74 -0.56 55.57
N SER A 41 -0.91 -0.81 54.56
CA SER A 41 -0.76 0.05 53.39
C SER A 41 -1.45 -0.61 52.20
N THR A 42 -2.66 -0.16 51.86
CA THR A 42 -3.28 -0.44 50.55
C THR A 42 -2.71 0.52 49.50
N PRO A 43 -2.05 0.03 48.44
CA PRO A 43 -1.83 0.81 47.23
C PRO A 43 -3.17 0.94 46.47
N PRO A 44 -3.45 2.07 45.80
CA PRO A 44 -4.64 2.21 44.97
C PRO A 44 -4.51 1.46 43.64
N SER A 45 -5.68 0.99 43.20
CA SER A 45 -6.12 0.34 41.94
C SER A 45 -5.14 -0.16 40.86
N THR A 46 -5.54 -1.34 40.36
CA THR A 46 -5.04 -2.05 39.18
C THR A 46 -5.51 -1.41 37.86
N GLU A 47 -4.90 -1.86 36.75
CA GLU A 47 -5.23 -1.51 35.35
C GLU A 47 -6.71 -1.76 34.96
N GLU A 48 -7.49 -2.46 35.78
CA GLU A 48 -8.93 -2.66 35.60
C GLU A 48 -9.74 -1.36 35.65
N GLU A 49 -9.38 -0.36 36.46
CA GLU A 49 -10.13 0.92 36.48
C GLU A 49 -9.87 1.77 35.23
N ALA A 50 -8.68 1.65 34.60
CA ALA A 50 -8.41 2.27 33.31
C ALA A 50 -9.20 1.60 32.18
N GLN A 51 -9.30 0.26 32.22
CA GLN A 51 -10.08 -0.51 31.26
C GLN A 51 -11.60 -0.29 31.43
N GLN A 52 -12.11 -0.26 32.66
CA GLN A 52 -13.54 0.02 32.93
C GLN A 52 -13.96 1.43 32.52
N ASN A 53 -13.09 2.44 32.63
CA ASN A 53 -13.40 3.78 32.12
C ASN A 53 -13.36 3.88 30.59
N ALA A 54 -12.65 2.98 29.89
CA ALA A 54 -12.74 2.83 28.44
C ALA A 54 -13.99 2.03 28.00
N ASP A 55 -14.45 1.09 28.83
CA ASP A 55 -15.66 0.31 28.60
C ASP A 55 -16.96 1.05 28.99
N ALA A 56 -16.90 2.01 29.91
CA ALA A 56 -18.03 2.87 30.30
C ALA A 56 -18.39 3.96 29.28
N ALA A 57 -17.64 4.09 28.18
CA ALA A 57 -18.00 4.90 27.01
C ALA A 57 -18.66 4.05 25.89
N LYS A 58 -19.11 2.83 26.21
CA LYS A 58 -19.85 1.92 25.31
C LYS A 58 -21.37 1.98 25.55
N ASP A 59 -21.91 3.17 25.75
CA ASP A 59 -23.36 3.34 25.63
C ASP A 59 -23.82 2.89 24.23
N GLU A 60 -24.96 2.23 24.19
CA GLU A 60 -25.50 1.63 22.97
C GLU A 60 -25.74 2.70 21.90
N ILE A 61 -24.81 2.82 20.95
CA ILE A 61 -25.15 3.38 19.64
C ILE A 61 -26.17 2.42 19.03
N LEU A 62 -27.45 2.74 19.22
CA LEU A 62 -28.58 2.11 18.54
C LEU A 62 -28.50 2.44 17.04
N VAL A 63 -27.63 1.70 16.34
CA VAL A 63 -27.53 1.70 14.89
C VAL A 63 -28.80 1.07 14.33
N THR A 64 -29.78 1.92 14.10
CA THR A 64 -30.92 1.61 13.24
C THR A 64 -30.46 1.72 11.77
N ASP A 65 -31.07 0.96 10.85
CA ASP A 65 -30.62 0.83 9.45
C ASP A 65 -31.17 1.92 8.51
N TRP A 66 -30.33 2.84 8.00
CA TRP A 66 -30.75 3.90 7.05
C TRP A 66 -29.66 4.14 5.97
N GLU A 67 -30.04 4.45 4.72
CA GLU A 67 -29.15 4.32 3.54
C GLU A 67 -29.27 5.47 2.53
N ALA A 68 -28.17 6.12 2.15
CA ALA A 68 -28.16 7.12 1.07
C ALA A 68 -28.61 6.55 -0.30
N GLU A 69 -29.45 7.29 -1.04
CA GLU A 69 -29.92 6.93 -2.39
C GLU A 69 -28.84 7.16 -3.45
N GLY A 70 -28.69 6.22 -4.40
CA GLY A 70 -27.66 6.35 -5.43
C GLY A 70 -27.55 5.25 -6.51
N ALA A 71 -28.50 4.32 -6.62
CA ALA A 71 -28.70 3.46 -7.81
C ALA A 71 -30.02 2.69 -7.70
N LYS A 72 -30.86 2.71 -8.74
CA LYS A 72 -32.12 1.94 -8.77
C LYS A 72 -31.87 0.52 -9.26
N GLU A 73 -31.91 -0.45 -8.34
CA GLU A 73 -32.27 -1.84 -8.65
C GLU A 73 -33.36 -2.32 -7.67
N ASN A 74 -34.36 -3.01 -8.20
CA ASN A 74 -35.36 -3.81 -7.49
C ASN A 74 -36.22 -3.13 -6.39
N GLY A 75 -37.15 -2.26 -6.81
CA GLY A 75 -38.56 -2.29 -6.36
C GLY A 75 -38.92 -2.03 -4.89
N LEU A 76 -37.95 -1.82 -3.99
CA LEU A 76 -38.17 -1.54 -2.57
C LEU A 76 -37.44 -0.24 -2.21
N THR A 77 -38.21 0.84 -2.03
CA THR A 77 -37.68 2.15 -1.63
C THR A 77 -37.24 2.11 -0.17
N LYS A 78 -35.92 2.00 0.06
CA LYS A 78 -35.29 2.03 1.40
C LYS A 78 -34.72 3.43 1.63
N LYS A 79 -35.03 4.05 2.77
CA LYS A 79 -34.86 5.50 2.99
C LYS A 79 -33.44 5.88 3.42
N THR A 80 -33.02 7.06 2.95
CA THR A 80 -31.92 7.87 3.48
C THR A 80 -32.07 8.14 4.98
N ALA A 81 -30.94 8.22 5.68
CA ALA A 81 -30.91 8.87 6.99
C ALA A 81 -31.45 10.32 6.82
N PRO A 82 -32.34 10.80 7.69
CA PRO A 82 -32.87 12.15 7.56
C PRO A 82 -31.76 13.18 7.74
N LYS A 83 -31.56 14.05 6.75
CA LYS A 83 -30.71 15.21 6.89
C LYS A 83 -31.49 16.37 7.50
N LEU A 84 -30.95 16.94 8.57
CA LEU A 84 -31.32 18.25 9.07
C LEU A 84 -30.99 19.31 8.00
N GLY A 85 -31.77 20.39 7.97
CA GLY A 85 -31.69 21.44 6.94
C GLY A 85 -30.51 22.39 7.10
N LEU A 86 -29.28 21.86 7.15
CA LEU A 86 -28.06 22.65 6.98
C LEU A 86 -27.90 23.09 5.51
N PRO A 87 -27.24 24.23 5.23
CA PRO A 87 -26.72 24.53 3.90
C PRO A 87 -25.79 23.41 3.38
N GLU A 88 -25.68 23.28 2.06
CA GLU A 88 -24.87 22.22 1.44
C GLU A 88 -23.37 22.40 1.74
N ALA A 89 -22.66 21.31 2.06
CA ALA A 89 -21.20 21.36 2.16
C ALA A 89 -20.57 21.77 0.82
N GLY A 90 -19.57 22.65 0.86
CA GLY A 90 -18.97 23.21 -0.35
C GLY A 90 -18.06 24.41 -0.11
N PHE A 91 -17.77 25.10 -1.20
CA PHE A 91 -16.84 26.23 -1.25
C PHE A 91 -17.61 27.54 -1.39
N TYR A 92 -17.27 28.52 -0.56
CA TYR A 92 -17.96 29.81 -0.45
C TYR A 92 -16.94 30.94 -0.51
N ASP A 93 -17.18 31.94 -1.36
CA ASP A 93 -16.30 33.12 -1.47
C ASP A 93 -16.41 34.05 -0.25
N GLU A 94 -17.58 34.10 0.39
CA GLU A 94 -17.89 34.96 1.53
C GLU A 94 -18.40 34.15 2.74
N ALA A 95 -18.56 34.83 3.88
CA ALA A 95 -19.06 34.20 5.11
C ALA A 95 -20.51 33.71 4.97
N LEU A 96 -20.78 32.51 5.46
CA LEU A 96 -22.10 31.88 5.46
C LEU A 96 -22.80 32.11 6.80
N THR A 97 -24.09 32.48 6.80
CA THR A 97 -24.93 32.40 8.00
C THR A 97 -25.67 31.08 7.99
N VAL A 98 -25.46 30.27 9.03
CA VAL A 98 -26.11 28.96 9.21
C VAL A 98 -27.19 29.09 10.29
N ASP A 99 -28.45 28.97 9.89
CA ASP A 99 -29.55 28.79 10.84
C ASP A 99 -29.47 27.39 11.47
N ILE A 100 -29.76 27.30 12.78
CA ILE A 100 -29.85 26.00 13.46
C ILE A 100 -31.10 25.27 12.96
N PRO A 101 -30.97 24.03 12.43
CA PRO A 101 -32.11 23.31 11.86
C PRO A 101 -33.22 23.09 12.89
N ALA A 102 -34.47 23.31 12.47
CA ALA A 102 -35.62 22.92 13.27
C ALA A 102 -35.68 21.37 13.41
N PRO A 103 -36.14 20.84 14.56
CA PRO A 103 -36.37 19.41 14.74
C PRO A 103 -37.36 18.87 13.68
N GLN A 104 -37.00 17.78 13.00
CA GLN A 104 -37.83 17.13 11.98
C GLN A 104 -38.73 16.04 12.56
N TYR A 105 -38.35 15.47 13.70
CA TYR A 105 -39.00 14.34 14.36
C TYR A 105 -39.58 14.70 15.74
N GLY A 106 -39.55 15.98 16.10
CA GLY A 106 -40.05 16.50 17.38
C GLY A 106 -39.09 16.32 18.54
N GLY A 107 -37.81 16.05 18.25
CA GLY A 107 -36.73 15.94 19.21
C GLY A 107 -36.07 17.27 19.55
N GLU A 108 -34.90 17.19 20.18
CA GLU A 108 -34.03 18.32 20.49
C GLU A 108 -32.80 18.33 19.58
N VAL A 109 -32.53 19.45 18.90
CA VAL A 109 -31.37 19.60 18.01
C VAL A 109 -30.17 20.17 18.78
N ARG A 110 -29.01 19.53 18.61
CA ARG A 110 -27.71 19.95 19.12
C ARG A 110 -26.72 20.08 17.99
N CYS A 111 -25.94 21.16 17.98
CA CYS A 111 -24.95 21.43 16.93
C CYS A 111 -23.59 21.79 17.51
N THR A 112 -22.53 21.39 16.80
CA THR A 112 -21.13 21.73 17.08
C THR A 112 -20.47 22.26 15.80
N PHE A 113 -19.44 23.09 15.97
CA PHE A 113 -18.72 23.74 14.86
C PHE A 113 -17.18 23.55 14.93
N ASP A 114 -16.71 22.59 15.73
CA ASP A 114 -15.30 22.28 15.98
C ASP A 114 -14.89 20.85 15.59
N GLY A 115 -15.88 20.00 15.26
CA GLY A 115 -15.74 18.59 14.91
C GLY A 115 -16.03 17.58 16.04
N ASN A 116 -16.42 18.03 17.23
CA ASN A 116 -16.99 17.14 18.25
C ASN A 116 -18.33 16.57 17.77
N GLU A 117 -18.62 15.29 18.03
CA GLU A 117 -19.99 14.78 17.88
C GLU A 117 -20.93 15.49 18.86
N PRO A 118 -22.09 16.02 18.43
CA PRO A 118 -23.10 16.53 19.36
C PRO A 118 -23.64 15.38 20.23
N THR A 119 -23.84 15.67 21.52
CA THR A 119 -24.44 14.81 22.55
C THR A 119 -25.61 15.55 23.22
N LEU A 120 -26.38 14.88 24.09
CA LEU A 120 -27.45 15.55 24.86
C LEU A 120 -26.93 16.67 25.77
N GLU A 121 -25.73 16.52 26.35
CA GLU A 121 -25.07 17.53 27.19
C GLU A 121 -24.39 18.65 26.40
N THR A 122 -24.31 18.54 25.07
CA THR A 122 -23.87 19.65 24.22
C THR A 122 -24.81 20.83 24.46
N ALA A 123 -24.26 22.04 24.63
CA ALA A 123 -25.10 23.22 24.84
C ALA A 123 -26.00 23.49 23.60
N ALA A 124 -27.22 23.95 23.83
CA ALA A 124 -28.06 24.47 22.76
C ALA A 124 -27.36 25.68 22.10
N VAL A 125 -27.44 25.75 20.77
CA VAL A 125 -26.95 26.92 20.03
C VAL A 125 -28.15 27.83 19.76
N GLU A 126 -28.12 29.05 20.31
CA GLU A 126 -29.20 30.02 20.16
C GLU A 126 -28.98 30.93 18.95
N GLY A 127 -29.91 30.89 18.00
CA GLY A 127 -29.90 31.74 16.81
C GLY A 127 -28.89 31.33 15.73
N PRO A 128 -28.77 32.14 14.66
CA PRO A 128 -27.93 31.81 13.51
C PRO A 128 -26.43 31.95 13.82
N VAL A 129 -25.62 31.05 13.28
CA VAL A 129 -24.16 31.04 13.45
C VAL A 129 -23.49 31.57 12.19
N THR A 130 -22.65 32.60 12.32
CA THR A 130 -21.79 33.07 11.21
C THR A 130 -20.56 32.18 11.07
N ILE A 131 -20.34 31.69 9.86
CA ILE A 131 -19.19 30.90 9.43
C ILE A 131 -18.37 31.76 8.45
N ASP A 132 -17.41 32.48 9.02
CA ASP A 132 -16.45 33.39 8.35
C ASP A 132 -15.11 32.71 7.99
N THR A 133 -14.97 31.45 8.36
CA THR A 133 -13.72 30.68 8.36
C THR A 133 -14.05 29.22 8.09
N SER A 134 -13.21 28.51 7.33
CA SER A 134 -13.44 27.10 6.99
C SER A 134 -13.55 26.22 8.25
N LYS A 135 -14.68 25.52 8.39
CA LYS A 135 -14.99 24.63 9.53
C LYS A 135 -16.06 23.62 9.13
N VAL A 136 -16.23 22.58 9.94
CA VAL A 136 -17.35 21.64 9.85
C VAL A 136 -18.47 22.07 10.78
N ALA A 137 -19.73 21.96 10.34
CA ALA A 137 -20.88 21.90 11.24
C ALA A 137 -21.34 20.44 11.38
N ARG A 138 -21.61 20.01 12.62
CA ARG A 138 -22.31 18.75 12.90
C ARG A 138 -23.58 19.09 13.66
N CYS A 139 -24.72 18.57 13.23
CA CYS A 139 -25.99 18.70 13.96
C CYS A 139 -26.65 17.33 14.13
N THR A 140 -27.20 17.08 15.31
CA THR A 140 -27.91 15.84 15.67
C THR A 140 -29.25 16.19 16.30
N GLU A 141 -30.32 15.53 15.89
CA GLU A 141 -31.61 15.56 16.58
C GLU A 141 -31.74 14.34 17.49
N PHE A 142 -32.13 14.56 18.75
CA PHE A 142 -32.30 13.54 19.78
C PHE A 142 -33.76 13.40 20.20
N ILE A 143 -34.26 12.17 20.33
CA ILE A 143 -35.58 11.86 20.92
C ILE A 143 -35.34 11.00 22.15
N GLY A 144 -35.38 11.63 23.33
CA GLY A 144 -34.75 11.06 24.51
C GLY A 144 -33.26 10.79 24.23
N ASP A 145 -32.78 9.62 24.64
CA ASP A 145 -31.36 9.25 24.49
C ASP A 145 -31.02 8.71 23.09
N SER A 146 -31.99 8.65 22.17
CA SER A 146 -31.81 8.10 20.82
C SER A 146 -31.56 9.18 19.76
N VAL A 147 -30.61 8.93 18.86
CA VAL A 147 -30.38 9.75 17.66
C VAL A 147 -31.50 9.53 16.64
N ALA A 148 -32.18 10.60 16.25
CA ALA A 148 -33.25 10.59 15.25
C ALA A 148 -32.80 11.08 13.86
N ALA A 149 -31.94 12.09 13.81
CA ALA A 149 -31.38 12.64 12.58
C ALA A 149 -29.94 13.13 12.81
N LYS A 150 -29.11 13.11 11.76
CA LYS A 150 -27.72 13.63 11.79
C LYS A 150 -27.40 14.35 10.48
N SER A 151 -26.60 15.40 10.56
CA SER A 151 -26.01 16.05 9.38
C SER A 151 -24.63 16.59 9.70
N VAL A 152 -23.73 16.43 8.73
CA VAL A 152 -22.34 16.87 8.81
C VAL A 152 -22.02 17.52 7.48
N GLU A 153 -21.66 18.79 7.53
CA GLU A 153 -21.37 19.57 6.33
C GLU A 153 -20.09 20.39 6.56
N THR A 154 -19.08 20.18 5.71
CA THR A 154 -17.85 21.00 5.74
C THR A 154 -17.99 22.21 4.82
N TYR A 155 -17.78 23.41 5.38
CA TYR A 155 -17.77 24.66 4.63
C TYR A 155 -16.34 25.16 4.46
N PHE A 156 -15.97 25.49 3.22
CA PHE A 156 -14.66 26.04 2.87
C PHE A 156 -14.82 27.51 2.50
N ILE A 157 -14.49 28.43 3.42
CA ILE A 157 -14.69 29.87 3.24
C ILE A 157 -13.39 30.51 2.70
N GLY A 158 -13.48 31.19 1.56
CA GLY A 158 -12.34 31.83 0.88
C GLY A 158 -11.29 30.84 0.35
N GLU A 159 -11.63 29.56 0.22
CA GLU A 159 -10.73 28.49 -0.20
C GLU A 159 -10.89 28.19 -1.70
N THR A 160 -9.82 28.37 -2.46
CA THR A 160 -9.72 27.91 -3.85
C THR A 160 -8.78 26.71 -3.91
N VAL A 161 -9.30 25.56 -4.38
CA VAL A 161 -8.57 24.30 -4.53
C VAL A 161 -8.80 23.73 -5.92
N SER A 162 -7.71 23.43 -6.61
CA SER A 162 -7.63 23.01 -8.02
C SER A 162 -7.35 21.52 -8.21
N MET A 163 -7.47 20.74 -7.13
CA MET A 163 -7.35 19.29 -7.06
C MET A 163 -8.59 18.67 -6.40
N PRO A 164 -8.85 17.36 -6.55
CA PRO A 164 -9.92 16.69 -5.80
C PRO A 164 -9.70 16.84 -4.29
N VAL A 165 -10.76 17.10 -3.53
CA VAL A 165 -10.69 17.31 -2.08
C VAL A 165 -11.34 16.16 -1.32
N VAL A 166 -10.68 15.70 -0.26
CA VAL A 166 -11.25 14.82 0.77
C VAL A 166 -11.36 15.60 2.08
N ALA A 167 -12.58 15.92 2.51
CA ALA A 167 -12.83 16.45 3.84
C ALA A 167 -12.96 15.29 4.82
N VAL A 168 -12.26 15.35 5.95
CA VAL A 168 -12.31 14.30 6.98
C VAL A 168 -12.56 14.97 8.33
N THR A 169 -13.76 14.81 8.86
CA THR A 169 -14.10 15.28 10.21
C THR A 169 -13.80 14.21 11.24
N VAL A 170 -12.96 14.53 12.21
CA VAL A 170 -12.53 13.67 13.32
C VAL A 170 -12.74 14.38 14.67
N PRO A 171 -12.80 13.64 15.79
CA PRO A 171 -12.79 14.24 17.12
C PRO A 171 -11.62 15.24 17.29
N PRO A 172 -11.83 16.43 17.90
CA PRO A 172 -10.80 17.45 18.03
C PRO A 172 -9.57 17.01 18.82
N TRP A 173 -9.71 16.05 19.75
CA TRP A 173 -8.58 15.43 20.44
C TRP A 173 -7.70 14.66 19.47
N TYR A 174 -8.28 13.85 18.57
CA TYR A 174 -7.55 13.06 17.58
C TYR A 174 -6.78 13.96 16.62
N TYR A 175 -7.42 15.05 16.16
CA TYR A 175 -6.74 16.05 15.34
C TYR A 175 -5.55 16.71 16.06
N LYS A 176 -5.73 17.13 17.32
CA LYS A 176 -4.71 17.86 18.10
C LYS A 176 -3.56 16.97 18.57
N GLN A 177 -3.85 15.75 19.04
CA GLN A 177 -2.91 14.85 19.68
C GLN A 177 -2.25 13.87 18.70
N ILE A 178 -3.00 13.39 17.69
CA ILE A 178 -2.53 12.33 16.78
C ILE A 178 -2.09 12.91 15.43
N LEU A 179 -3.01 13.56 14.70
CA LEU A 179 -2.74 14.04 13.34
C LEU A 179 -1.68 15.15 13.32
N LYS A 180 -1.79 16.09 14.27
CA LYS A 180 -0.84 17.20 14.47
C LYS A 180 0.36 16.86 15.36
N ALA A 181 0.56 15.60 15.75
CA ALA A 181 1.70 15.21 16.56
C ALA A 181 3.03 15.59 15.88
N GLU A 182 3.90 16.29 16.61
CA GLU A 182 5.26 16.57 16.15
C GLU A 182 6.15 15.30 16.20
N PRO A 183 7.19 15.20 15.36
CA PRO A 183 8.10 14.06 15.35
C PRO A 183 8.80 13.87 16.70
N CYS A 184 8.86 12.62 17.16
CA CYS A 184 9.53 12.22 18.38
C CYS A 184 10.99 11.79 18.12
N LYS A 185 11.76 11.66 19.22
CA LYS A 185 13.11 11.08 19.22
C LYS A 185 13.34 10.28 20.53
N PRO A 186 14.02 9.11 20.48
CA PRO A 186 14.48 8.40 19.28
C PRO A 186 13.29 7.89 18.43
N ASP A 187 13.59 7.49 17.19
CA ASP A 187 12.65 6.90 16.24
C ASP A 187 13.02 5.42 16.07
N PRO A 188 12.11 4.44 16.26
CA PRO A 188 10.68 4.61 16.60
C PRO A 188 10.45 4.97 18.07
N CYS A 189 9.35 5.66 18.35
CA CYS A 189 8.87 5.95 19.71
C CYS A 189 7.53 5.23 19.97
N SER A 190 7.59 3.91 20.11
CA SER A 190 6.42 3.02 20.17
C SER A 190 5.32 3.44 21.16
N ASP A 191 5.68 4.16 22.23
CA ASP A 191 4.76 4.57 23.30
C ASP A 191 3.98 5.86 23.00
N ALA A 192 4.29 6.60 21.93
CA ALA A 192 3.55 7.83 21.59
C ALA A 192 2.23 7.51 20.88
N ASP A 193 1.17 8.28 21.17
CA ASP A 193 -0.21 7.97 20.76
C ASP A 193 -0.40 7.73 19.24
N PHE A 194 0.43 8.34 18.39
CA PHE A 194 0.38 8.17 16.93
C PHE A 194 1.10 6.91 16.42
N TRP A 195 1.82 6.19 17.27
CA TRP A 195 2.33 4.83 17.03
C TRP A 195 1.32 3.74 17.41
N LEU A 196 0.40 4.04 18.33
CA LEU A 196 -0.73 3.17 18.64
C LEU A 196 -1.73 3.17 17.47
N ASP A 197 -2.40 2.04 17.24
CA ASP A 197 -3.43 1.89 16.18
C ASP A 197 -4.80 2.43 16.62
N THR A 198 -4.78 3.52 17.39
CA THR A 198 -5.96 4.23 17.89
C THR A 198 -6.86 4.66 16.72
N ALA A 199 -8.08 4.15 16.75
CA ALA A 199 -9.09 4.32 15.72
C ALA A 199 -10.24 5.20 16.21
N VAL A 200 -10.72 6.11 15.35
CA VAL A 200 -11.89 6.96 15.60
C VAL A 200 -12.90 6.83 14.48
N VAL A 201 -14.17 7.15 14.75
CA VAL A 201 -15.14 7.38 13.68
C VAL A 201 -14.85 8.74 13.06
N ALA A 202 -14.74 8.77 11.74
CA ALA A 202 -14.55 9.96 10.95
C ALA A 202 -15.65 10.09 9.90
N HIS A 203 -16.18 11.29 9.71
CA HIS A 203 -17.07 11.58 8.60
C HIS A 203 -16.26 12.06 7.40
N VAL A 204 -16.45 11.45 6.24
CA VAL A 204 -15.64 11.68 5.03
C VAL A 204 -16.51 12.21 3.90
N GLU A 205 -16.15 13.36 3.34
CA GLU A 205 -16.83 13.98 2.19
C GLU A 205 -15.85 14.13 1.02
N TYR A 206 -16.31 13.87 -0.21
CA TYR A 206 -15.45 13.91 -1.40
C TYR A 206 -15.94 14.90 -2.47
N PHE A 207 -15.06 15.80 -2.90
CA PHE A 207 -15.31 16.83 -3.90
C PHE A 207 -14.37 16.59 -5.09
N PRO A 208 -14.82 15.92 -6.17
CA PRO A 208 -13.93 15.41 -7.22
C PRO A 208 -13.20 16.49 -8.02
N ASN A 209 -13.74 17.72 -8.06
CA ASN A 209 -13.21 18.84 -8.84
C ASN A 209 -12.72 20.00 -7.96
N GLY A 210 -12.45 19.75 -6.66
CA GLY A 210 -12.09 20.80 -5.70
C GLY A 210 -13.18 21.88 -5.63
N SER A 211 -12.79 23.16 -5.67
CA SER A 211 -13.71 24.31 -5.66
C SER A 211 -14.61 24.45 -6.89
N LYS A 212 -14.46 23.58 -7.90
CA LYS A 212 -15.40 23.46 -9.03
C LYS A 212 -16.40 22.32 -8.86
N SER A 213 -16.55 21.80 -7.64
CA SER A 213 -17.59 20.81 -7.31
C SER A 213 -18.79 21.56 -6.74
N ASP A 214 -19.91 21.55 -7.46
CA ASP A 214 -21.15 22.19 -6.99
C ASP A 214 -21.70 21.50 -5.73
N VAL A 215 -21.52 20.18 -5.64
CA VAL A 215 -21.90 19.33 -4.50
C VAL A 215 -20.83 18.26 -4.23
N LYS A 216 -20.85 17.69 -3.02
CA LYS A 216 -20.07 16.48 -2.70
C LYS A 216 -20.56 15.27 -3.49
N ALA A 217 -19.63 14.48 -4.03
CA ALA A 217 -19.91 13.30 -4.84
C ALA A 217 -20.21 12.04 -4.01
N PHE A 218 -19.73 12.00 -2.77
CA PHE A 218 -20.21 11.09 -1.73
C PHE A 218 -19.90 11.66 -0.34
N GLU A 219 -20.64 11.18 0.66
CA GLU A 219 -20.34 11.33 2.08
C GLU A 219 -20.49 9.97 2.78
N VAL A 220 -19.65 9.67 3.78
CA VAL A 220 -19.65 8.36 4.44
C VAL A 220 -18.91 8.39 5.78
N ASP A 221 -19.43 7.67 6.78
CA ASP A 221 -18.73 7.47 8.06
C ASP A 221 -17.80 6.25 7.98
N MET A 222 -16.54 6.46 8.36
CA MET A 222 -15.46 5.48 8.26
C MET A 222 -14.67 5.42 9.57
N GLU A 223 -14.06 4.27 9.86
CA GLU A 223 -13.05 4.14 10.90
C GLU A 223 -11.72 4.67 10.37
N ALA A 224 -11.19 5.70 11.02
CA ALA A 224 -9.92 6.36 10.71
C ALA A 224 -8.83 5.96 11.71
N SER A 225 -7.69 5.47 11.23
CA SER A 225 -6.51 5.17 12.05
C SER A 225 -5.21 5.53 11.33
N ILE A 226 -4.16 5.87 12.08
CA ILE A 226 -2.83 6.13 11.52
C ILE A 226 -2.27 4.84 10.90
N MET A 227 -1.53 4.97 9.79
CA MET A 227 -0.88 3.83 9.15
C MET A 227 0.58 4.09 8.77
N GLY A 228 1.34 2.99 8.63
CA GLY A 228 2.74 2.96 8.21
C GLY A 228 3.64 2.34 9.28
N GLY A 229 4.94 2.27 8.97
CA GLY A 229 6.01 2.01 9.93
C GLY A 229 6.65 3.33 10.35
N TYR A 230 7.95 3.50 10.06
CA TYR A 230 8.72 4.74 10.29
C TYR A 230 8.04 6.02 9.76
N SER A 231 7.25 5.94 8.69
CA SER A 231 6.50 7.08 8.16
C SER A 231 5.48 7.69 9.15
N ARG A 232 5.11 7.00 10.23
CA ARG A 232 4.25 7.52 11.31
C ARG A 232 4.90 8.71 12.03
N ASN A 233 6.23 8.78 12.10
CA ASN A 233 6.95 9.87 12.74
C ASN A 233 7.00 11.17 11.91
N GLN A 234 6.55 11.15 10.65
CA GLN A 234 6.50 12.37 9.83
C GLN A 234 5.41 13.34 10.33
N LYS A 235 5.65 14.66 10.22
CA LYS A 235 4.68 15.70 10.60
C LYS A 235 3.30 15.48 9.94
N LYS A 236 3.32 15.20 8.63
CA LYS A 236 2.14 14.81 7.88
C LYS A 236 1.89 13.31 8.05
N LYS A 237 0.86 12.94 8.81
CA LYS A 237 0.50 11.53 9.03
C LYS A 237 -0.21 10.93 7.81
N SER A 238 -0.01 9.62 7.61
CA SER A 238 -0.83 8.79 6.71
C SER A 238 -2.03 8.23 7.47
N LEU A 239 -3.20 8.19 6.84
CA LEU A 239 -4.46 7.76 7.45
C LEU A 239 -5.07 6.61 6.64
N SER A 240 -5.47 5.53 7.31
CA SER A 240 -6.31 4.48 6.72
C SER A 240 -7.78 4.77 7.06
N LEU A 241 -8.64 4.80 6.06
CA LEU A 241 -10.08 5.01 6.19
C LEU A 241 -10.82 3.72 5.81
N ASN A 242 -11.59 3.16 6.74
CA ASN A 242 -12.15 1.81 6.64
C ASN A 242 -13.64 1.79 6.96
N MET A 243 -14.44 1.23 6.05
CA MET A 243 -15.85 0.93 6.31
C MET A 243 -15.96 -0.19 7.36
N LYS A 244 -16.91 -0.06 8.27
CA LYS A 244 -17.33 -1.14 9.17
C LYS A 244 -18.81 -1.40 8.99
N LYS A 245 -19.24 -2.67 9.06
CA LYS A 245 -20.65 -3.08 9.03
C LYS A 245 -21.49 -2.42 10.15
N LYS A 246 -20.83 -1.99 11.24
CA LYS A 246 -21.47 -1.27 12.37
C LYS A 246 -21.65 0.24 12.17
N LEU A 247 -21.07 0.83 11.11
CA LEU A 247 -21.21 2.27 10.84
C LEU A 247 -22.27 2.51 9.78
N GLN A 248 -22.19 1.78 8.66
CA GLN A 248 -23.13 1.82 7.54
C GLN A 248 -23.08 0.45 6.82
N LYS A 249 -23.40 0.38 5.51
CA LYS A 249 -23.37 -0.82 4.64
C LYS A 249 -22.08 -1.66 4.62
N GLY A 250 -21.03 -1.26 5.35
CA GLY A 250 -19.70 -1.88 5.30
C GLY A 250 -18.96 -1.69 3.97
N HIS A 251 -19.51 -0.88 3.06
CA HIS A 251 -18.93 -0.52 1.77
C HIS A 251 -19.62 0.76 1.23
N PHE A 252 -18.96 1.47 0.31
CA PHE A 252 -19.56 2.55 -0.48
C PHE A 252 -19.40 2.26 -1.98
N ARG A 253 -20.10 3.03 -2.84
CA ARG A 253 -20.09 2.84 -4.29
C ARG A 253 -19.70 4.13 -5.03
N TYR A 254 -18.43 4.25 -5.40
CA TYR A 254 -17.90 5.37 -6.18
C TYR A 254 -16.65 4.96 -7.00
N PRO A 255 -16.48 5.39 -8.28
CA PRO A 255 -15.25 5.16 -9.04
C PRO A 255 -14.09 6.05 -8.56
N LEU A 256 -13.37 5.60 -7.52
CA LEU A 256 -12.26 6.35 -6.92
C LEU A 256 -11.07 6.60 -7.88
N PHE A 257 -10.88 5.73 -8.88
CA PHE A 257 -9.68 5.71 -9.73
C PHE A 257 -10.05 5.60 -11.21
N ASP A 258 -9.61 6.56 -12.03
CA ASP A 258 -9.95 6.65 -13.46
C ASP A 258 -9.41 5.49 -14.30
N THR A 259 -8.38 4.78 -13.82
CA THR A 259 -7.84 3.60 -14.52
C THR A 259 -8.75 2.37 -14.40
N ARG A 260 -9.70 2.35 -13.45
CA ARG A 260 -10.70 1.28 -13.31
C ARG A 260 -12.09 1.86 -12.96
N PRO A 261 -12.75 2.59 -13.89
CA PRO A 261 -14.02 3.27 -13.63
C PRO A 261 -15.19 2.31 -13.36
N ASN A 262 -15.03 1.02 -13.69
CA ASN A 262 -16.02 -0.03 -13.42
C ASN A 262 -15.92 -0.59 -11.98
N GLN A 263 -14.75 -0.49 -11.33
CA GLN A 263 -14.59 -0.91 -9.95
C GLN A 263 -15.02 0.22 -9.03
N LYS A 264 -16.24 0.08 -8.50
CA LYS A 264 -16.92 1.12 -7.71
C LYS A 264 -17.15 0.74 -6.26
N LYS A 265 -17.18 -0.56 -5.92
CA LYS A 265 -17.50 -1.04 -4.56
C LYS A 265 -16.22 -1.07 -3.72
N PHE A 266 -16.06 -0.11 -2.80
CA PHE A 266 -14.90 -0.05 -1.91
C PHE A 266 -15.30 -0.23 -0.45
N LYS A 267 -14.45 -0.92 0.33
CA LYS A 267 -14.56 -0.98 1.80
C LYS A 267 -13.55 -0.09 2.53
N GLY A 268 -12.71 0.64 1.82
CA GLY A 268 -11.73 1.53 2.41
C GLY A 268 -10.70 2.01 1.41
N PHE A 269 -9.95 3.03 1.83
CA PHE A 269 -8.83 3.59 1.08
C PHE A 269 -7.82 4.17 2.08
N ILE A 270 -6.69 4.64 1.56
CA ILE A 270 -5.60 5.23 2.35
C ILE A 270 -5.38 6.66 1.85
N LEU A 271 -5.12 7.59 2.76
CA LEU A 271 -4.54 8.90 2.47
C LEU A 271 -3.07 8.83 2.89
N ARG A 272 -2.15 8.59 1.94
CA ARG A 272 -0.72 8.38 2.20
C ARG A 272 0.05 9.71 2.10
N ASN A 273 1.07 9.87 2.95
CA ASN A 273 1.97 11.04 3.02
C ASN A 273 3.22 10.95 2.12
N ASN A 274 3.24 9.99 1.18
CA ASN A 274 4.39 9.58 0.35
C ASN A 274 5.45 8.68 1.05
N GLY A 275 5.25 8.25 2.29
CA GLY A 275 6.18 7.33 2.97
C GLY A 275 7.53 7.98 3.30
N ASN A 276 8.63 7.27 3.04
CA ASN A 276 9.99 7.83 3.17
C ASN A 276 10.24 8.94 2.14
N ARG A 277 9.64 8.84 0.95
CA ARG A 277 9.66 9.88 -0.11
C ARG A 277 8.88 11.15 0.23
N PHE A 278 8.39 11.29 1.47
CA PHE A 278 7.91 12.56 2.03
C PHE A 278 8.90 13.72 1.86
N VAL A 279 10.21 13.43 1.76
CA VAL A 279 11.30 14.41 1.60
C VAL A 279 11.81 14.59 0.16
N SER A 280 11.31 13.83 -0.82
CA SER A 280 11.86 13.81 -2.19
C SER A 280 10.87 14.18 -3.28
N ASP A 281 9.61 13.73 -3.23
CA ASP A 281 8.65 13.93 -4.33
C ASP A 281 7.20 13.63 -3.91
N TYR A 282 6.29 13.61 -4.90
CA TYR A 282 4.89 13.21 -4.75
C TYR A 282 4.53 11.92 -5.51
N LEU A 283 5.44 11.35 -6.30
CA LEU A 283 5.08 10.62 -7.49
C LEU A 283 5.65 9.20 -7.58
N GLU A 284 6.87 8.94 -7.11
CA GLU A 284 7.64 7.75 -7.51
C GLU A 284 6.90 6.45 -7.24
N ASP A 285 6.55 6.15 -5.98
CA ASP A 285 5.91 4.88 -5.61
C ASP A 285 4.57 4.66 -6.35
N ALA A 286 3.80 5.73 -6.62
CA ALA A 286 2.58 5.65 -7.43
C ALA A 286 2.89 5.40 -8.92
N MET A 287 3.88 6.12 -9.44
CA MET A 287 4.32 6.06 -10.82
C MET A 287 4.86 4.67 -11.15
N ALA A 288 5.82 4.19 -10.35
CA ALA A 288 6.50 2.92 -10.47
C ALA A 288 5.51 1.76 -10.45
N THR A 289 4.64 1.70 -9.44
CA THR A 289 3.58 0.68 -9.37
C THR A 289 2.63 0.74 -10.57
N SER A 290 2.30 1.95 -11.08
CA SER A 290 1.42 2.09 -12.25
C SER A 290 2.01 1.63 -13.58
N LEU A 291 3.33 1.44 -13.68
CA LEU A 291 3.98 0.85 -14.87
C LEU A 291 3.54 -0.59 -15.14
N LEU A 292 2.98 -1.26 -14.13
CA LEU A 292 2.58 -2.67 -14.16
C LEU A 292 1.12 -2.89 -14.58
N GLU A 293 0.35 -1.84 -14.92
CA GLU A 293 -1.00 -2.01 -15.48
C GLU A 293 -0.93 -2.77 -16.81
N GLY A 294 -1.74 -3.83 -16.94
CA GLY A 294 -1.69 -4.78 -18.05
C GLY A 294 -0.75 -5.99 -17.86
N THR A 295 0.02 -6.06 -16.77
CA THR A 295 0.83 -7.24 -16.40
C THR A 295 0.05 -8.22 -15.49
N GLN A 296 0.69 -9.32 -15.11
CA GLN A 296 0.22 -10.24 -14.06
C GLN A 296 0.66 -9.80 -12.65
N VAL A 297 1.26 -8.62 -12.45
CA VAL A 297 1.54 -8.06 -11.12
C VAL A 297 0.39 -7.12 -10.73
N ASP A 298 -0.22 -7.34 -9.57
CA ASP A 298 -1.19 -6.39 -9.03
C ASP A 298 -0.50 -5.18 -8.40
N TYR A 299 -1.22 -4.08 -8.22
CA TYR A 299 -0.70 -2.90 -7.56
C TYR A 299 -1.82 -1.97 -7.06
N GLN A 300 -1.49 -1.04 -6.17
CA GLN A 300 -2.40 -0.03 -5.62
C GLN A 300 -2.61 1.14 -6.60
N ARG A 301 -3.84 1.39 -7.05
CA ARG A 301 -4.17 2.64 -7.74
C ARG A 301 -4.03 3.85 -6.81
N SER A 302 -3.75 4.98 -7.45
CA SER A 302 -3.39 6.26 -6.84
C SER A 302 -4.22 7.38 -7.46
N ARG A 303 -4.55 8.37 -6.64
CA ARG A 303 -5.04 9.70 -7.04
C ARG A 303 -4.54 10.72 -6.01
N GLN A 304 -3.86 11.77 -6.45
CA GLN A 304 -3.48 12.87 -5.57
C GLN A 304 -4.72 13.69 -5.19
N VAL A 305 -4.88 13.98 -3.90
CA VAL A 305 -6.02 14.72 -3.34
C VAL A 305 -5.55 15.74 -2.31
N VAL A 306 -6.26 16.86 -2.16
CA VAL A 306 -6.05 17.78 -1.05
C VAL A 306 -6.94 17.36 0.12
N VAL A 307 -6.36 17.21 1.31
CA VAL A 307 -7.07 16.79 2.53
C VAL A 307 -7.35 18.00 3.41
N PHE A 308 -8.56 18.06 3.97
CA PHE A 308 -8.92 18.97 5.06
C PHE A 308 -9.38 18.17 6.28
N TYR A 309 -8.89 18.53 7.47
CA TYR A 309 -9.37 17.96 8.74
C TYR A 309 -10.20 19.00 9.51
N ASN A 310 -11.46 18.69 9.79
CA ASN A 310 -12.43 19.60 10.45
C ASN A 310 -12.50 21.00 9.77
N GLY A 311 -12.42 21.04 8.43
CA GLY A 311 -12.34 22.29 7.65
C GLY A 311 -10.96 22.95 7.57
N ILE A 312 -9.92 22.39 8.18
CA ILE A 312 -8.55 22.95 8.18
C ILE A 312 -7.68 22.25 7.13
N TYR A 313 -7.14 23.01 6.18
CA TYR A 313 -6.24 22.52 5.12
C TYR A 313 -5.07 21.70 5.68
N TYR A 314 -4.88 20.49 5.18
CA TYR A 314 -3.82 19.55 5.57
C TYR A 314 -2.93 19.06 4.42
N GLY A 315 -3.12 19.58 3.21
CA GLY A 315 -2.21 19.40 2.09
C GLY A 315 -2.47 18.19 1.20
N ILE A 316 -1.53 17.92 0.28
CA ILE A 316 -1.66 16.91 -0.78
C ILE A 316 -1.33 15.51 -0.25
N HIS A 317 -2.33 14.65 -0.12
CA HIS A 317 -2.15 13.22 0.15
C HIS A 317 -2.35 12.40 -1.11
N ASP A 318 -1.68 11.27 -1.17
CA ASP A 318 -1.86 10.26 -2.19
C ASP A 318 -2.98 9.30 -1.74
N MET A 319 -4.16 9.42 -2.35
CA MET A 319 -5.27 8.52 -2.12
C MET A 319 -5.00 7.19 -2.81
N ARG A 320 -4.88 6.10 -2.03
CA ARG A 320 -4.53 4.75 -2.52
C ARG A 320 -5.60 3.71 -2.23
N GLU A 321 -5.71 2.72 -3.11
CA GLU A 321 -6.35 1.43 -2.78
C GLU A 321 -5.69 0.82 -1.53
N LYS A 322 -6.46 0.18 -0.65
CA LYS A 322 -5.90 -0.54 0.50
C LYS A 322 -5.61 -1.99 0.13
N LEU A 323 -4.36 -2.45 0.27
CA LEU A 323 -3.99 -3.85 0.07
C LEU A 323 -4.39 -4.72 1.26
N ASN A 324 -5.46 -5.48 1.07
CA ASN A 324 -5.94 -6.55 1.92
C ASN A 324 -6.91 -7.44 1.12
N GLU A 325 -7.63 -8.35 1.75
CA GLU A 325 -8.63 -9.21 1.11
C GLU A 325 -9.71 -8.43 0.33
N HIS A 326 -10.06 -7.22 0.77
CA HIS A 326 -11.04 -6.37 0.07
C HIS A 326 -10.49 -5.72 -1.22
N PHE A 327 -9.17 -5.62 -1.40
CA PHE A 327 -8.58 -5.28 -2.71
C PHE A 327 -8.98 -6.31 -3.76
N VAL A 328 -8.93 -7.59 -3.39
CA VAL A 328 -9.25 -8.71 -4.28
C VAL A 328 -10.75 -8.77 -4.55
N GLU A 329 -11.59 -8.56 -3.53
CA GLU A 329 -13.05 -8.41 -3.72
C GLU A 329 -13.39 -7.28 -4.69
N THR A 330 -12.75 -6.12 -4.54
CA THR A 330 -12.98 -4.95 -5.38
C THR A 330 -12.53 -5.14 -6.81
N ASN A 331 -11.38 -5.80 -7.04
CA ASN A 331 -10.76 -5.89 -8.36
C ASN A 331 -11.10 -7.16 -9.14
N TYR A 332 -11.47 -8.25 -8.46
CA TYR A 332 -11.73 -9.57 -9.05
C TYR A 332 -13.15 -10.10 -8.80
N GLY A 333 -13.93 -9.48 -7.90
CA GLY A 333 -15.25 -9.99 -7.52
C GLY A 333 -15.24 -11.30 -6.73
N ILE A 334 -14.07 -11.72 -6.24
CA ILE A 334 -13.89 -12.90 -5.38
C ILE A 334 -14.26 -12.50 -3.95
N ASP A 335 -15.03 -13.33 -3.24
CA ASP A 335 -15.39 -13.01 -1.85
C ASP A 335 -14.12 -12.85 -0.98
N ALA A 336 -14.09 -11.78 -0.20
CA ALA A 336 -13.05 -11.48 0.77
C ALA A 336 -12.80 -12.64 1.76
N GLU A 337 -13.84 -13.39 2.11
CA GLU A 337 -13.73 -14.54 3.03
C GLU A 337 -13.01 -15.76 2.38
N ALA A 338 -12.84 -15.76 1.05
CA ALA A 338 -12.15 -16.80 0.29
C ALA A 338 -10.71 -16.41 -0.15
N VAL A 339 -10.17 -15.32 0.41
CA VAL A 339 -8.88 -14.73 0.02
C VAL A 339 -7.90 -14.74 1.18
N ASP A 340 -6.74 -15.36 0.95
CA ASP A 340 -5.57 -15.19 1.81
C ASP A 340 -4.72 -14.04 1.25
N PHE A 341 -4.56 -12.96 2.01
CA PHE A 341 -3.78 -11.78 1.61
C PHE A 341 -2.65 -11.53 2.59
N ILE A 342 -1.42 -11.72 2.13
CA ILE A 342 -0.23 -11.85 2.97
C ILE A 342 0.64 -10.60 2.91
N LYS A 343 1.15 -10.21 4.07
CA LYS A 343 2.30 -9.33 4.26
C LYS A 343 3.50 -10.19 4.67
N HIS A 344 4.65 -9.96 4.04
CA HIS A 344 5.84 -10.73 4.33
C HIS A 344 7.05 -9.80 4.50
N ALA A 345 7.68 -9.84 5.68
CA ALA A 345 8.86 -9.06 6.03
C ALA A 345 9.83 -9.88 6.91
N GLY A 346 11.06 -10.06 6.44
CA GLY A 346 12.11 -10.86 7.04
C GLY A 346 11.71 -12.33 7.13
N ARG A 347 11.29 -12.75 8.33
CA ARG A 347 10.70 -14.07 8.63
C ARG A 347 9.26 -13.97 9.14
N SER A 348 8.72 -12.76 9.30
CA SER A 348 7.32 -12.54 9.68
C SER A 348 6.44 -12.70 8.45
N VAL A 349 5.49 -13.62 8.53
CA VAL A 349 4.45 -13.83 7.54
C VAL A 349 3.13 -13.60 8.25
N GLU A 350 2.39 -12.58 7.83
CA GLU A 350 1.16 -12.12 8.47
C GLU A 350 0.02 -12.07 7.46
N ALA A 351 -1.16 -12.52 7.85
CA ALA A 351 -2.36 -12.37 7.05
C ALA A 351 -3.04 -11.03 7.37
N SER A 352 -3.27 -10.22 6.33
CA SER A 352 -4.24 -9.10 6.36
C SER A 352 -5.68 -9.54 6.06
N GLY A 353 -5.86 -10.80 5.67
CA GLY A 353 -7.12 -11.53 5.53
C GLY A 353 -6.80 -12.99 5.20
N GLY A 354 -7.64 -13.93 5.62
CA GLY A 354 -7.39 -15.37 5.49
C GLY A 354 -6.29 -15.90 6.42
N THR A 355 -5.57 -16.95 6.02
CA THR A 355 -4.48 -17.58 6.80
C THR A 355 -3.14 -17.59 6.05
N THR A 356 -2.05 -17.85 6.78
CA THR A 356 -0.68 -17.87 6.24
C THR A 356 -0.21 -19.26 5.81
N ASP A 357 -0.97 -20.32 6.13
CA ASP A 357 -0.49 -21.71 6.16
C ASP A 357 0.01 -22.21 4.80
N ASP A 358 -0.78 -22.03 3.73
CA ASP A 358 -0.42 -22.48 2.38
C ASP A 358 0.76 -21.68 1.79
N TYR A 359 0.94 -20.42 2.20
CA TYR A 359 2.08 -19.63 1.77
C TYR A 359 3.37 -20.11 2.46
N VAL A 360 3.30 -20.32 3.78
CA VAL A 360 4.42 -20.87 4.57
C VAL A 360 4.80 -22.27 4.09
N ASP A 361 3.84 -23.14 3.81
CA ASP A 361 4.10 -24.46 3.22
C ASP A 361 4.71 -24.36 1.82
N LEU A 362 4.27 -23.43 0.97
CA LEU A 362 4.89 -23.18 -0.34
C LEU A 362 6.36 -22.76 -0.22
N LEU A 363 6.69 -21.84 0.70
CA LEU A 363 8.06 -21.40 0.95
C LEU A 363 8.95 -22.56 1.44
N ASN A 364 8.44 -23.34 2.41
CA ASN A 364 9.11 -24.54 2.90
C ASN A 364 9.32 -25.58 1.79
N PHE A 365 8.31 -25.84 0.97
CA PHE A 365 8.39 -26.77 -0.16
C PHE A 365 9.45 -26.35 -1.18
N ILE A 366 9.49 -25.07 -1.57
CA ILE A 366 10.50 -24.54 -2.50
C ILE A 366 11.91 -24.67 -1.89
N SER A 367 12.08 -24.33 -0.61
CA SER A 367 13.37 -24.41 0.08
C SER A 367 13.88 -25.86 0.25
N ALA A 368 12.98 -26.81 0.52
CA ALA A 368 13.32 -28.22 0.66
C ALA A 368 13.56 -28.93 -0.69
N SER A 369 13.01 -28.42 -1.79
CA SER A 369 13.05 -29.08 -3.10
C SER A 369 14.39 -28.91 -3.83
N ASP A 370 14.71 -29.91 -4.67
CA ASP A 370 15.63 -29.79 -5.80
C ASP A 370 14.83 -29.46 -7.06
N LEU A 371 15.10 -28.28 -7.63
CA LEU A 371 14.43 -27.77 -8.82
C LEU A 371 15.29 -27.89 -10.09
N THR A 372 16.46 -28.51 -10.02
CA THR A 372 17.36 -28.65 -11.17
C THR A 372 16.76 -29.54 -12.28
N GLY A 373 17.16 -29.28 -13.52
CA GLY A 373 16.78 -30.06 -14.70
C GLY A 373 15.45 -29.65 -15.37
N GLU A 374 15.32 -30.03 -16.64
CA GLU A 374 14.12 -29.86 -17.47
C GLU A 374 12.99 -30.81 -17.04
N ASN A 375 11.73 -30.39 -17.22
CA ASN A 375 10.52 -31.15 -16.87
C ASN A 375 10.46 -31.55 -15.37
N ASN A 376 11.02 -30.74 -14.49
CA ASN A 376 11.14 -31.03 -13.07
C ASN A 376 9.75 -31.06 -12.38
N LYS A 377 9.44 -32.17 -11.69
CA LYS A 377 8.15 -32.39 -11.01
C LYS A 377 7.89 -31.44 -9.84
N ALA A 378 8.93 -31.07 -9.09
CA ALA A 378 8.79 -30.11 -8.00
C ALA A 378 8.56 -28.70 -8.56
N TYR A 379 9.22 -28.31 -9.66
CA TYR A 379 8.91 -27.06 -10.36
C TYR A 379 7.48 -27.05 -10.93
N ALA A 380 6.98 -28.19 -11.44
CA ALA A 380 5.57 -28.33 -11.82
C ALA A 380 4.61 -28.14 -10.64
N ALA A 381 4.95 -28.65 -9.44
CA ALA A 381 4.17 -28.41 -8.23
C ALA A 381 4.22 -26.93 -7.77
N VAL A 382 5.35 -26.23 -7.93
CA VAL A 382 5.40 -24.76 -7.72
C VAL A 382 4.48 -24.05 -8.72
N LYS A 383 4.54 -24.40 -10.02
CA LYS A 383 3.63 -23.88 -11.07
C LYS A 383 2.15 -24.19 -10.81
N ALA A 384 1.82 -25.17 -9.97
CA ALA A 384 0.44 -25.46 -9.56
C ALA A 384 -0.07 -24.52 -8.45
N ARG A 385 0.80 -24.10 -7.53
CA ARG A 385 0.45 -23.29 -6.34
C ARG A 385 0.70 -21.78 -6.51
N MET A 386 1.72 -21.42 -7.29
CA MET A 386 2.14 -20.04 -7.54
C MET A 386 1.87 -19.64 -8.99
N ASN A 387 1.42 -18.40 -9.21
CA ASN A 387 1.45 -17.77 -10.52
C ASN A 387 2.89 -17.37 -10.82
N VAL A 388 3.68 -18.31 -11.33
CA VAL A 388 5.10 -18.11 -11.66
C VAL A 388 5.30 -16.99 -12.69
N GLN A 389 4.31 -16.70 -13.54
CA GLN A 389 4.37 -15.56 -14.46
C GLN A 389 4.31 -14.22 -13.70
N SER A 390 3.36 -14.08 -12.77
CA SER A 390 3.27 -12.92 -11.85
C SER A 390 4.56 -12.74 -11.05
N TYR A 391 5.13 -13.83 -10.53
CA TYR A 391 6.41 -13.82 -9.84
C TYR A 391 7.57 -13.32 -10.74
N MET A 392 7.69 -13.84 -11.97
CA MET A 392 8.74 -13.41 -12.91
C MET A 392 8.63 -11.92 -13.26
N GLU A 393 7.43 -11.41 -13.49
CA GLU A 393 7.23 -9.99 -13.78
C GLU A 393 7.53 -9.10 -12.56
N TYR A 394 7.09 -9.52 -11.37
CA TYR A 394 7.37 -8.82 -10.11
C TYR A 394 8.89 -8.74 -9.85
N MET A 395 9.60 -9.87 -9.98
CA MET A 395 11.06 -9.92 -9.85
C MET A 395 11.75 -9.04 -10.89
N ALA A 396 11.31 -9.07 -12.16
CA ALA A 396 11.89 -8.24 -13.21
C ALA A 396 11.68 -6.74 -12.94
N ALA A 397 10.51 -6.36 -12.40
CA ALA A 397 10.18 -5.00 -12.03
C ALA A 397 11.04 -4.50 -10.85
N GLU A 398 11.11 -5.23 -9.74
CA GLU A 398 11.95 -4.89 -8.57
C GLU A 398 13.45 -4.78 -8.93
N ILE A 399 13.94 -5.68 -9.81
CA ILE A 399 15.31 -5.61 -10.35
C ILE A 399 15.52 -4.31 -11.15
N TYR A 400 14.54 -3.86 -11.93
CA TYR A 400 14.65 -2.58 -12.64
C TYR A 400 14.59 -1.42 -11.66
N TYR A 401 13.58 -1.38 -10.78
CA TYR A 401 13.35 -0.33 -9.78
C TYR A 401 14.52 -0.15 -8.82
N HIS A 402 15.40 -1.16 -8.71
CA HIS A 402 16.62 -1.07 -7.90
C HIS A 402 16.30 -0.88 -6.41
N ASN A 403 15.27 -1.58 -5.95
CA ASN A 403 14.72 -1.41 -4.60
C ASN A 403 15.70 -1.95 -3.53
N GLY A 404 16.29 -1.04 -2.76
CA GLY A 404 17.29 -1.36 -1.75
C GLY A 404 16.70 -1.99 -0.48
N ASP A 405 15.43 -1.73 -0.17
CA ASP A 405 14.73 -2.30 1.01
C ASP A 405 13.98 -3.60 0.69
N TRP A 406 14.40 -4.28 -0.38
CA TRP A 406 13.89 -5.54 -0.91
C TRP A 406 15.11 -6.48 -1.11
N PRO A 407 15.04 -7.84 -1.15
CA PRO A 407 13.90 -8.74 -1.34
C PRO A 407 13.18 -9.26 -0.10
N ASN A 408 13.80 -9.22 1.07
CA ASN A 408 13.21 -9.82 2.27
C ASN A 408 12.36 -8.81 3.06
N ASN A 409 11.79 -7.79 2.41
CA ASN A 409 10.83 -6.83 2.98
C ASN A 409 9.93 -6.27 1.86
N ASN A 410 8.89 -5.51 2.23
CA ASN A 410 7.89 -4.87 1.37
C ASN A 410 7.06 -5.81 0.47
N LEU A 411 7.14 -7.13 0.69
CA LEU A 411 6.42 -8.10 -0.11
C LEU A 411 4.92 -8.19 0.25
N ARG A 412 4.09 -8.25 -0.79
CA ARG A 412 2.65 -8.52 -0.73
C ARG A 412 2.28 -9.61 -1.74
N VAL A 413 1.56 -10.62 -1.29
CA VAL A 413 1.03 -11.68 -2.16
C VAL A 413 -0.39 -12.04 -1.74
N TRP A 414 -1.19 -12.54 -2.68
CA TRP A 414 -2.53 -13.05 -2.38
C TRP A 414 -2.85 -14.33 -3.16
N ARG A 415 -3.79 -15.11 -2.66
CA ARG A 415 -4.41 -16.23 -3.38
C ARG A 415 -5.91 -16.31 -3.08
N SER A 416 -6.60 -17.21 -3.77
CA SER A 416 -7.92 -17.69 -3.37
C SER A 416 -8.08 -19.16 -3.75
N GLY A 417 -9.19 -19.80 -3.40
CA GLY A 417 -9.49 -21.17 -3.85
C GLY A 417 -9.50 -21.36 -5.38
N THR A 418 -9.62 -20.27 -6.16
CA THR A 418 -9.61 -20.28 -7.63
C THR A 418 -8.36 -19.62 -8.25
N GLN A 419 -7.50 -18.99 -7.45
CA GLN A 419 -6.34 -18.22 -7.93
C GLN A 419 -5.07 -18.61 -7.17
N LYS A 420 -4.02 -18.93 -7.92
CA LYS A 420 -2.68 -19.23 -7.39
C LYS A 420 -2.05 -18.00 -6.73
N TRP A 421 -1.04 -18.20 -5.87
CA TRP A 421 -0.28 -17.10 -5.27
C TRP A 421 0.21 -16.09 -6.32
N LYS A 422 -0.28 -14.86 -6.21
CA LYS A 422 -0.05 -13.75 -7.13
C LYS A 422 0.60 -12.59 -6.39
N PHE A 423 1.52 -11.90 -7.06
CA PHE A 423 2.35 -10.85 -6.48
C PHE A 423 1.74 -9.47 -6.64
N VAL A 424 1.96 -8.61 -5.65
CA VAL A 424 1.50 -7.23 -5.62
C VAL A 424 2.69 -6.31 -5.35
N ALA A 425 2.93 -5.33 -6.23
CA ALA A 425 3.97 -4.32 -6.03
C ALA A 425 3.56 -3.33 -4.92
N TYR A 426 4.47 -3.01 -4.00
CA TYR A 426 4.19 -2.29 -2.76
C TYR A 426 5.46 -1.68 -2.12
N ASP A 427 5.37 -0.47 -1.55
CA ASP A 427 6.47 0.28 -0.89
C ASP A 427 7.79 0.25 -1.69
N LEU A 428 7.79 0.97 -2.82
CA LEU A 428 8.93 1.12 -3.72
C LEU A 428 9.80 2.35 -3.39
N ASP A 429 9.57 2.99 -2.25
CA ASP A 429 10.12 4.30 -1.92
C ASP A 429 11.66 4.32 -1.72
N HIS A 430 12.29 3.15 -1.59
CA HIS A 430 13.74 2.93 -1.71
C HIS A 430 14.17 2.40 -3.10
N GLY A 431 13.48 2.78 -4.18
CA GLY A 431 13.89 2.54 -5.57
C GLY A 431 14.35 3.81 -6.31
N PHE A 432 14.65 3.66 -7.60
CA PHE A 432 14.95 4.74 -8.54
C PHE A 432 16.12 5.66 -8.12
N ASP A 433 15.88 6.98 -8.14
CA ASP A 433 16.85 8.03 -7.85
C ASP A 433 17.21 8.14 -6.36
N TRP A 434 16.71 7.23 -5.51
CA TRP A 434 16.90 7.29 -4.07
C TRP A 434 18.38 7.07 -3.69
N GLU A 435 18.91 7.85 -2.75
CA GLU A 435 20.19 7.52 -2.09
C GLU A 435 19.91 6.84 -0.73
N TRP A 436 20.36 5.60 -0.62
CA TRP A 436 19.96 4.72 0.47
C TRP A 436 20.70 4.93 1.78
N GLY A 437 19.94 4.85 2.88
CA GLY A 437 20.47 4.52 4.21
C GLY A 437 20.64 3.01 4.45
N VAL A 438 20.31 2.16 3.46
CA VAL A 438 20.41 0.71 3.56
C VAL A 438 21.88 0.28 3.48
N SER A 439 22.37 -0.35 4.57
CA SER A 439 23.76 -0.77 4.68
C SER A 439 24.18 -1.73 3.56
N GLY A 440 25.22 -1.34 2.80
CA GLY A 440 25.76 -2.12 1.70
C GLY A 440 25.02 -1.99 0.37
N PHE A 441 24.06 -1.07 0.24
CA PHE A 441 23.36 -0.75 -1.00
C PHE A 441 23.72 0.66 -1.51
N SER A 442 23.77 0.85 -2.83
CA SER A 442 24.16 2.10 -3.49
C SER A 442 23.81 2.04 -4.98
N GLN A 443 23.87 3.16 -5.70
CA GLN A 443 23.49 3.25 -7.13
C GLN A 443 24.29 2.31 -8.06
N SER A 444 25.47 1.84 -7.62
CA SER A 444 26.31 0.89 -8.36
C SER A 444 26.09 -0.60 -7.98
N THR A 445 25.15 -0.90 -7.08
CA THR A 445 24.89 -2.26 -6.63
C THR A 445 24.18 -3.08 -7.72
N ASN A 446 24.71 -4.26 -8.03
CA ASN A 446 24.04 -5.22 -8.92
C ASN A 446 22.92 -5.97 -8.17
N MET A 447 21.71 -5.97 -8.71
CA MET A 447 20.52 -6.51 -8.07
C MET A 447 20.54 -8.03 -7.95
N PHE A 448 21.10 -8.76 -8.91
CA PHE A 448 21.24 -10.22 -8.79
C PHE A 448 22.12 -10.61 -7.60
N LYS A 449 23.22 -9.88 -7.37
CA LYS A 449 24.06 -10.05 -6.17
C LYS A 449 23.29 -9.68 -4.90
N TRP A 450 22.54 -8.57 -4.92
CA TRP A 450 21.73 -8.12 -3.79
C TRP A 450 20.65 -9.14 -3.38
N ILE A 451 19.92 -9.69 -4.35
CA ILE A 451 18.92 -10.74 -4.14
C ILE A 451 19.57 -12.01 -3.59
N LYS A 452 20.63 -12.50 -4.24
CA LYS A 452 21.31 -13.75 -3.84
C LYS A 452 21.95 -13.66 -2.45
N GLN A 453 22.36 -12.47 -2.00
CA GLN A 453 22.84 -12.28 -0.63
C GLN A 453 21.72 -12.07 0.41
N GLY A 454 20.44 -12.03 -0.01
CA GLY A 454 19.29 -11.79 0.86
C GLY A 454 19.12 -10.34 1.32
N GLY A 455 19.61 -9.38 0.53
CA GLY A 455 19.58 -7.96 0.89
C GLY A 455 20.42 -7.64 2.13
N ASN A 456 19.81 -6.96 3.11
CA ASN A 456 20.39 -6.63 4.42
C ASN A 456 19.57 -7.28 5.56
N GLY A 457 20.12 -7.32 6.78
CA GLY A 457 19.43 -7.79 7.99
C GLY A 457 19.44 -9.31 8.17
N HIS A 458 18.48 -9.83 8.94
CA HIS A 458 18.45 -11.23 9.38
C HIS A 458 18.39 -12.23 8.22
N CYS A 459 17.70 -11.92 7.12
CA CYS A 459 17.65 -12.82 5.98
C CYS A 459 18.85 -12.71 5.03
N SER A 460 19.87 -11.89 5.35
CA SER A 460 21.08 -11.85 4.55
C SER A 460 21.96 -13.08 4.77
N VAL A 461 22.66 -13.57 3.75
CA VAL A 461 23.60 -14.70 3.89
C VAL A 461 24.76 -14.40 4.86
N LYS A 462 25.03 -13.11 5.13
CA LYS A 462 26.04 -12.65 6.08
C LYS A 462 25.62 -12.75 7.55
N SER A 463 24.33 -12.88 7.84
CA SER A 463 23.82 -13.05 9.22
C SER A 463 23.96 -14.48 9.74
N GLY A 464 24.14 -15.46 8.85
CA GLY A 464 24.02 -16.89 9.12
C GLY A 464 22.60 -17.46 8.96
N ASP A 465 21.56 -16.61 8.98
CA ASP A 465 20.15 -16.99 8.94
C ASP A 465 19.54 -16.99 7.52
N GLY A 466 20.29 -16.56 6.49
CA GLY A 466 19.78 -16.41 5.11
C GLY A 466 19.25 -17.70 4.47
N SER A 467 19.65 -18.88 4.92
CA SER A 467 19.10 -20.17 4.44
C SER A 467 17.72 -20.53 5.01
N ASN A 468 17.16 -19.72 5.91
CA ASN A 468 15.85 -19.97 6.49
C ASN A 468 14.76 -19.98 5.40
N PRO A 469 13.88 -20.99 5.34
CA PRO A 469 12.90 -21.15 4.26
C PRO A 469 11.92 -19.97 4.14
N LEU A 470 11.67 -19.23 5.23
CA LEU A 470 10.80 -18.06 5.20
C LEU A 470 11.47 -16.86 4.53
N CYS A 471 12.81 -16.77 4.47
CA CYS A 471 13.46 -15.65 3.81
C CYS A 471 13.20 -15.66 2.29
N PHE A 472 12.30 -14.79 1.83
CA PHE A 472 11.75 -14.77 0.47
C PHE A 472 12.77 -14.91 -0.68
N HIS A 473 13.97 -14.34 -0.56
CA HIS A 473 15.00 -14.47 -1.59
C HIS A 473 15.38 -15.92 -1.93
N ASN A 474 15.16 -16.88 -1.02
CA ASN A 474 15.36 -18.31 -1.28
C ASN A 474 14.43 -18.84 -2.39
N VAL A 475 13.26 -18.22 -2.60
CA VAL A 475 12.38 -18.52 -3.75
C VAL A 475 13.12 -18.23 -5.05
N PHE A 476 13.81 -17.10 -5.16
CA PHE A 476 14.63 -16.77 -6.32
C PHE A 476 15.81 -17.72 -6.45
N VAL A 477 16.60 -17.89 -5.38
CA VAL A 477 17.80 -18.74 -5.40
C VAL A 477 17.48 -20.17 -5.83
N LYS A 478 16.35 -20.72 -5.38
CA LYS A 478 15.88 -22.07 -5.77
C LYS A 478 15.35 -22.12 -7.19
N LEU A 479 14.46 -21.21 -7.59
CA LEU A 479 13.88 -21.22 -8.94
C LEU A 479 14.94 -20.96 -10.02
N ASN A 480 15.94 -20.14 -9.74
CA ASN A 480 17.07 -19.86 -10.62
C ASN A 480 18.02 -21.07 -10.84
N THR A 481 17.75 -22.23 -10.21
CA THR A 481 18.41 -23.51 -10.54
C THR A 481 17.67 -24.32 -11.62
N ASN A 482 16.43 -23.95 -11.96
CA ASN A 482 15.63 -24.63 -12.95
C ASN A 482 15.79 -23.99 -14.35
N PRO A 483 16.15 -24.74 -15.40
CA PRO A 483 16.40 -24.17 -16.73
C PRO A 483 15.12 -23.66 -17.43
N GLU A 484 13.96 -24.29 -17.23
CA GLU A 484 12.68 -23.76 -17.75
C GLU A 484 12.36 -22.39 -17.12
N PHE A 485 12.56 -22.26 -15.80
CA PHE A 485 12.38 -21.00 -15.08
C PHE A 485 13.32 -19.93 -15.63
N VAL A 486 14.62 -20.21 -15.73
CA VAL A 486 15.62 -19.24 -16.19
C VAL A 486 15.30 -18.76 -17.60
N ARG A 487 15.05 -19.69 -18.55
CA ARG A 487 14.68 -19.35 -19.93
C ARG A 487 13.46 -18.42 -19.99
N SER A 488 12.39 -18.82 -19.30
CA SER A 488 11.12 -18.08 -19.28
C SER A 488 11.24 -16.74 -18.56
N PHE A 489 12.04 -16.65 -17.49
CA PHE A 489 12.28 -15.41 -16.74
C PHE A 489 13.04 -14.38 -17.58
N ILE A 490 14.07 -14.79 -18.33
CA ILE A 490 14.80 -13.91 -19.26
C ILE A 490 13.88 -13.38 -20.36
N ASN A 491 13.06 -14.25 -20.98
CA ASN A 491 12.09 -13.84 -21.99
C ASN A 491 11.00 -12.92 -21.42
N ARG A 492 10.53 -13.19 -20.20
CA ARG A 492 9.52 -12.36 -19.52
C ARG A 492 10.07 -10.98 -19.18
N ALA A 493 11.29 -10.91 -18.66
CA ALA A 493 11.97 -9.66 -18.35
C ALA A 493 12.23 -8.83 -19.61
N ALA A 494 12.61 -9.45 -20.72
CA ALA A 494 12.75 -8.77 -22.01
C ALA A 494 11.43 -8.11 -22.47
N VAL A 495 10.27 -8.74 -22.27
CA VAL A 495 8.95 -8.14 -22.54
C VAL A 495 8.65 -7.00 -21.57
N ILE A 496 8.86 -7.19 -20.26
CA ILE A 496 8.67 -6.16 -19.23
C ILE A 496 9.48 -4.91 -19.57
N TYR A 497 10.77 -5.04 -19.88
CA TYR A 497 11.64 -3.91 -20.21
C TYR A 497 11.36 -3.29 -21.59
N SER A 498 10.78 -4.04 -22.53
CA SER A 498 10.39 -3.48 -23.82
C SER A 498 9.08 -2.70 -23.76
N SER A 499 8.13 -3.10 -22.90
CA SER A 499 6.73 -2.66 -22.98
C SER A 499 6.23 -1.83 -21.80
N TYR A 500 6.69 -2.15 -20.58
CA TYR A 500 6.08 -1.69 -19.32
C TYR A 500 7.04 -0.86 -18.47
N VAL A 501 8.27 -1.35 -18.26
CA VAL A 501 9.22 -0.77 -17.30
C VAL A 501 10.52 -0.39 -18.02
N ASN A 502 10.58 0.86 -18.49
CA ASN A 502 11.75 1.47 -19.13
C ASN A 502 11.70 3.01 -19.03
N ALA A 503 12.77 3.69 -19.42
CA ALA A 503 12.90 5.15 -19.35
C ALA A 503 11.72 5.91 -19.99
N GLY A 504 11.25 5.46 -21.16
CA GLY A 504 10.12 6.07 -21.87
C GLY A 504 8.81 5.96 -21.08
N ARG A 505 8.53 4.78 -20.52
CA ARG A 505 7.33 4.54 -19.68
C ARG A 505 7.40 5.26 -18.34
N VAL A 506 8.58 5.32 -17.71
CA VAL A 506 8.83 6.12 -16.51
C VAL A 506 8.53 7.60 -16.78
N ALA A 507 9.05 8.16 -17.89
CA ALA A 507 8.80 9.55 -18.27
C ALA A 507 7.32 9.84 -18.57
N GLU A 508 6.64 8.95 -19.30
CA GLU A 508 5.21 9.04 -19.58
C GLU A 508 4.38 9.06 -18.28
N ALA A 509 4.60 8.07 -17.39
CA ALA A 509 3.86 7.95 -16.14
C ALA A 509 4.17 9.10 -15.17
N THR A 510 5.44 9.51 -15.05
CA THR A 510 5.85 10.67 -14.24
C THR A 510 5.17 11.95 -14.71
N ASN A 511 5.22 12.25 -16.02
CA ASN A 511 4.60 13.45 -16.57
C ASN A 511 3.07 13.44 -16.39
N ARG A 512 2.42 12.28 -16.60
CA ARG A 512 0.98 12.09 -16.38
C ARG A 512 0.58 12.38 -14.94
N MET A 513 1.34 11.92 -13.95
CA MET A 513 1.02 12.17 -12.54
C MET A 513 1.37 13.58 -12.08
N ALA A 514 2.51 14.12 -12.52
CA ALA A 514 2.89 15.52 -12.24
C ALA A 514 1.82 16.51 -12.73
N ALA A 515 1.24 16.27 -13.91
CA ALA A 515 0.15 17.08 -14.46
C ALA A 515 -1.14 17.09 -13.62
N THR A 516 -1.29 16.20 -12.64
CA THR A 516 -2.43 16.21 -11.69
C THR A 516 -2.19 17.06 -10.44
N ILE A 517 -1.00 17.65 -10.29
CA ILE A 517 -0.61 18.49 -9.15
C ILE A 517 -0.25 19.89 -9.65
N PRO A 518 -1.17 20.87 -9.58
CA PRO A 518 -0.89 22.25 -9.96
C PRO A 518 0.18 22.90 -9.07
N ASP A 519 1.02 23.77 -9.66
CA ASP A 519 2.13 24.45 -8.97
C ASP A 519 1.68 25.22 -7.72
N ALA A 520 0.47 25.80 -7.73
CA ALA A 520 -0.09 26.51 -6.57
C ALA A 520 -0.35 25.57 -5.38
N GLU A 521 -0.83 24.35 -5.63
CA GLU A 521 -1.15 23.37 -4.59
C GLU A 521 0.13 22.75 -4.02
N SER A 522 1.08 22.38 -4.89
CA SER A 522 2.38 21.86 -4.45
C SER A 522 3.14 22.91 -3.64
N SER A 523 3.16 24.17 -4.09
CA SER A 523 3.76 25.29 -3.33
C SER A 523 3.08 25.49 -1.97
N ARG A 524 1.74 25.39 -1.90
CA ARG A 524 0.97 25.50 -0.64
C ARG A 524 1.29 24.37 0.33
N ASP A 525 1.44 23.13 -0.16
CA ASP A 525 1.80 21.96 0.63
C ASP A 525 3.26 22.01 1.11
N MET A 526 4.19 22.30 0.21
CA MET A 526 5.62 22.41 0.51
C MET A 526 5.90 23.50 1.55
N LYS A 527 5.21 24.64 1.46
CA LYS A 527 5.26 25.71 2.46
C LYS A 527 4.66 25.30 3.81
N LYS A 528 3.53 24.56 3.83
CA LYS A 528 2.89 24.11 5.08
C LYS A 528 3.79 23.14 5.86
N PHE A 529 4.47 22.25 5.15
CA PHE A 529 5.27 21.17 5.76
C PHE A 529 6.77 21.42 5.73
N ASP A 530 7.22 22.63 5.36
CA ASP A 530 8.62 23.04 5.27
C ASP A 530 9.47 22.09 4.38
N ARG A 531 8.88 21.47 3.35
CA ARG A 531 9.54 20.44 2.53
C ARG A 531 10.82 20.93 1.86
N GLU A 532 10.88 22.19 1.46
CA GLU A 532 12.10 22.84 0.90
C GLU A 532 13.28 22.87 1.88
N LYS A 533 13.02 22.78 3.20
CA LYS A 533 14.05 22.76 4.25
C LYS A 533 14.46 21.34 4.64
N LEU A 534 13.77 20.32 4.12
CA LEU A 534 14.11 18.92 4.37
C LEU A 534 15.22 18.52 3.41
N TYR A 535 16.45 18.46 3.92
CA TYR A 535 17.59 18.01 3.12
C TYR A 535 17.39 16.54 2.74
N TYR A 536 17.29 16.30 1.44
CA TYR A 536 17.30 14.98 0.83
C TYR A 536 18.31 14.94 -0.31
N LYS A 537 19.01 13.80 -0.44
CA LYS A 537 19.96 13.55 -1.51
C LYS A 537 19.37 12.47 -2.41
N ASN A 538 19.04 12.80 -3.65
CA ASN A 538 18.85 11.86 -4.74
C ASN A 538 20.14 11.75 -5.58
N SER A 539 20.21 10.75 -6.44
CA SER A 539 21.33 10.50 -7.36
C SER A 539 21.67 11.71 -8.24
N CYS A 540 20.65 12.47 -8.67
CA CYS A 540 20.79 13.71 -9.45
C CYS A 540 21.28 14.94 -8.63
N GLY A 541 21.26 14.87 -7.30
CA GLY A 541 21.64 15.97 -6.40
C GLY A 541 20.72 17.19 -6.37
N LYS A 542 19.45 17.08 -6.80
CA LYS A 542 18.49 18.21 -6.93
C LYS A 542 17.49 18.33 -5.77
N GLY A 543 17.45 17.36 -4.85
CA GLY A 543 16.53 17.39 -3.70
C GLY A 543 15.07 17.17 -4.11
N PHE A 544 14.15 17.88 -3.47
CA PHE A 544 12.71 17.69 -3.70
C PHE A 544 12.28 18.05 -5.13
N SER A 545 11.60 17.13 -5.83
CA SER A 545 11.15 17.31 -7.22
C SER A 545 9.65 17.05 -7.39
N VAL A 546 8.88 18.12 -7.61
CA VAL A 546 7.44 18.04 -7.96
C VAL A 546 7.23 17.37 -9.32
N SER A 547 8.14 17.60 -10.27
CA SER A 547 8.03 17.13 -11.66
C SER A 547 8.69 15.77 -11.94
N GLY A 548 9.23 15.12 -10.89
CA GLY A 548 9.96 13.86 -10.98
C GLY A 548 11.16 13.88 -11.95
N SER A 549 11.82 15.03 -12.11
CA SER A 549 12.92 15.22 -13.07
C SER A 549 14.04 14.18 -12.90
N CYS A 550 14.45 13.93 -11.66
CA CYS A 550 15.55 13.01 -11.33
C CYS A 550 15.23 11.55 -11.58
N ILE A 551 13.97 11.15 -11.37
CA ILE A 551 13.48 9.80 -11.64
C ILE A 551 13.57 9.50 -13.14
N LYS A 552 13.29 10.51 -13.99
CA LYS A 552 13.44 10.43 -15.45
C LYS A 552 14.89 10.33 -15.90
N GLU A 553 15.75 11.24 -15.41
CA GLU A 553 17.20 11.24 -15.68
C GLU A 553 17.85 9.91 -15.27
N TRP A 554 17.49 9.38 -14.09
CA TRP A 554 17.96 8.09 -13.61
C TRP A 554 17.51 6.91 -14.49
N ALA A 555 16.26 6.93 -14.97
CA ALA A 555 15.72 5.83 -15.76
C ALA A 555 16.39 5.69 -17.14
N GLU A 556 16.81 6.81 -17.74
CA GLU A 556 17.61 6.82 -18.98
C GLU A 556 18.93 6.06 -18.83
N GLU A 557 19.61 6.21 -17.68
CA GLU A 557 20.82 5.43 -17.36
C GLU A 557 20.48 3.98 -16.96
N ARG A 558 19.36 3.77 -16.26
CA ARG A 558 18.95 2.46 -15.74
C ARG A 558 18.67 1.43 -16.83
N ASP A 559 18.06 1.82 -17.95
CA ASP A 559 17.74 0.90 -19.06
C ASP A 559 18.98 0.10 -19.52
N ALA A 560 20.11 0.79 -19.71
CA ALA A 560 21.36 0.17 -20.13
C ALA A 560 22.05 -0.61 -18.99
N ALA A 561 22.07 -0.05 -17.77
CA ALA A 561 22.66 -0.69 -16.60
C ALA A 561 21.98 -2.02 -16.29
N ASN A 562 20.64 -2.03 -16.19
CA ASN A 562 19.81 -3.20 -15.96
C ASN A 562 20.09 -4.30 -17.01
N ARG A 563 20.02 -3.98 -18.31
CA ARG A 563 20.31 -5.00 -19.35
C ARG A 563 21.72 -5.57 -19.27
N ASN A 564 22.72 -4.79 -18.84
CA ASN A 564 24.07 -5.30 -18.60
C ASN A 564 24.16 -6.22 -17.38
N GLU A 565 23.39 -5.96 -16.31
CA GLU A 565 23.28 -6.89 -15.17
C GLU A 565 22.71 -8.24 -15.58
N TRP A 566 21.66 -8.25 -16.40
CA TRP A 566 21.06 -9.48 -16.96
C TRP A 566 22.03 -10.28 -17.84
N ARG A 567 22.79 -9.59 -18.72
CA ARG A 567 23.84 -10.24 -19.52
C ARG A 567 24.94 -10.84 -18.66
N ALA A 568 25.37 -10.14 -17.61
CA ALA A 568 26.42 -10.59 -16.70
C ALA A 568 25.98 -11.77 -15.81
N GLU A 569 24.71 -11.83 -15.41
CA GLU A 569 24.14 -12.93 -14.60
C GLU A 569 23.97 -14.21 -15.42
N TYR A 570 23.41 -14.12 -16.64
CA TYR A 570 23.00 -15.29 -17.42
C TYR A 570 23.86 -15.58 -18.67
N GLY A 571 24.93 -14.81 -18.91
CA GLY A 571 25.82 -15.00 -20.06
C GLY A 571 25.21 -14.64 -21.42
N LEU A 572 24.31 -13.66 -21.44
CA LEU A 572 23.48 -13.34 -22.60
C LEU A 572 24.16 -12.42 -23.62
N GLY A 573 23.74 -12.53 -24.88
CA GLY A 573 24.21 -11.67 -25.97
C GLY A 573 23.63 -10.25 -25.97
N ALA A 574 23.85 -9.57 -27.09
CA ALA A 574 23.31 -8.24 -27.35
C ALA A 574 21.76 -8.24 -27.45
N ASP A 575 21.16 -7.05 -27.46
CA ASP A 575 19.73 -6.93 -27.73
C ASP A 575 19.43 -7.17 -29.20
N VAL A 576 18.42 -8.00 -29.48
CA VAL A 576 17.88 -8.27 -30.81
C VAL A 576 16.41 -7.92 -30.86
N ASN A 577 15.99 -7.27 -31.95
CA ASN A 577 14.58 -7.00 -32.19
C ASN A 577 13.90 -8.31 -32.63
N VAL A 578 12.86 -8.72 -31.92
CA VAL A 578 12.04 -9.87 -32.30
C VAL A 578 10.62 -9.37 -32.55
N GLU A 579 10.09 -9.68 -33.73
CA GLU A 579 8.72 -9.39 -34.13
C GLU A 579 7.89 -10.67 -34.08
N PHE A 580 6.67 -10.58 -33.60
CA PHE A 580 5.68 -11.64 -33.56
C PHE A 580 4.47 -11.17 -34.32
N ALA A 581 4.01 -11.94 -35.29
CA ALA A 581 2.89 -11.58 -36.17
C ALA A 581 1.84 -12.71 -36.19
N VAL A 582 0.57 -12.34 -36.18
CA VAL A 582 -0.54 -13.29 -36.23
C VAL A 582 -1.52 -12.93 -37.35
N ALA A 583 -1.69 -13.86 -38.29
CA ALA A 583 -2.76 -13.85 -39.29
C ALA A 583 -3.91 -14.77 -38.84
N GLY A 584 -5.16 -14.41 -39.11
CA GLY A 584 -6.34 -15.16 -38.66
C GLY A 584 -6.75 -14.83 -37.22
N ASN A 585 -7.34 -15.79 -36.49
CA ASN A 585 -8.00 -15.57 -35.19
C ASN A 585 -7.29 -16.15 -33.94
N GLY A 586 -6.01 -16.53 -34.02
CA GLY A 586 -5.24 -17.04 -32.88
C GLY A 586 -4.40 -16.00 -32.11
N GLU A 587 -3.50 -16.50 -31.27
CA GLU A 587 -2.43 -15.77 -30.58
C GLU A 587 -1.11 -16.58 -30.59
N ILE A 588 0.03 -15.90 -30.44
CA ILE A 588 1.32 -16.54 -30.12
C ILE A 588 1.56 -16.38 -28.62
N LEU A 589 1.88 -17.48 -27.96
CA LEU A 589 2.41 -17.48 -26.60
C LEU A 589 3.93 -17.64 -26.59
N LEU A 590 4.62 -16.92 -25.71
CA LEU A 590 6.06 -17.03 -25.45
C LEU A 590 6.28 -17.68 -24.08
N ASP A 591 6.86 -18.88 -24.02
CA ASP A 591 6.98 -19.67 -22.78
C ASP A 591 5.64 -19.83 -22.02
N GLY A 592 4.52 -19.87 -22.77
CA GLY A 592 3.16 -19.92 -22.23
C GLY A 592 2.60 -18.60 -21.72
N MET A 593 3.26 -17.46 -21.95
CA MET A 593 2.71 -16.12 -21.72
C MET A 593 2.00 -15.58 -22.96
N SER A 594 0.90 -14.86 -22.81
CA SER A 594 0.43 -13.98 -23.89
C SER A 594 1.36 -12.77 -24.02
N LEU A 595 1.63 -12.36 -25.26
CA LEU A 595 2.38 -11.14 -25.56
C LEU A 595 1.50 -9.89 -25.33
N PRO A 596 2.09 -8.68 -25.18
CA PRO A 596 1.33 -7.45 -24.92
C PRO A 596 0.28 -7.09 -25.99
N SER A 597 0.46 -7.59 -27.21
CA SER A 597 -0.45 -7.41 -28.34
C SER A 597 -0.34 -8.60 -29.31
N ARG A 598 -1.39 -8.83 -30.13
CA ARG A 598 -1.43 -9.95 -31.09
C ARG A 598 -0.29 -9.90 -32.13
N ASN A 599 0.01 -8.69 -32.60
CA ASN A 599 1.25 -8.37 -33.30
C ASN A 599 2.11 -7.56 -32.34
N TYR A 600 3.33 -8.00 -32.07
CA TYR A 600 4.19 -7.43 -31.02
C TYR A 600 5.65 -7.39 -31.48
N ALA A 601 6.35 -6.29 -31.19
CA ALA A 601 7.78 -6.15 -31.43
C ALA A 601 8.49 -5.72 -30.15
N GLY A 602 9.63 -6.34 -29.83
CA GLY A 602 10.37 -6.04 -28.60
C GLY A 602 11.85 -6.39 -28.67
N LYS A 603 12.62 -5.93 -27.69
CA LYS A 603 14.07 -6.19 -27.58
C LYS A 603 14.33 -7.37 -26.65
N PHE A 604 14.77 -8.48 -27.22
CA PHE A 604 15.12 -9.70 -26.50
C PHE A 604 16.63 -9.88 -26.41
N PHE A 605 17.07 -10.76 -25.50
CA PHE A 605 18.48 -11.07 -25.32
C PHE A 605 18.91 -12.18 -26.29
N ALA A 606 19.90 -11.90 -27.13
CA ALA A 606 20.38 -12.88 -28.10
C ALA A 606 20.93 -14.14 -27.40
N GLY A 607 20.61 -15.30 -27.96
CA GLY A 607 21.05 -16.61 -27.46
C GLY A 607 20.17 -17.25 -26.38
N ASN A 608 19.18 -16.54 -25.81
CA ASN A 608 18.20 -17.17 -24.93
C ASN A 608 17.14 -17.93 -25.77
N PRO A 609 16.89 -19.23 -25.55
CA PRO A 609 15.85 -19.94 -26.29
C PRO A 609 14.44 -19.42 -25.93
N MET A 610 13.52 -19.58 -26.86
CA MET A 610 12.11 -19.22 -26.74
C MET A 610 11.24 -20.42 -27.09
N VAL A 611 10.24 -20.73 -26.26
CA VAL A 611 9.18 -21.68 -26.63
C VAL A 611 8.00 -20.90 -27.17
N LEU A 612 7.68 -21.07 -28.46
CA LEU A 612 6.56 -20.40 -29.10
C LEU A 612 5.40 -21.40 -29.28
N THR A 613 4.23 -21.04 -28.76
CA THR A 613 3.01 -21.83 -28.91
C THR A 613 1.98 -21.03 -29.70
N ALA A 614 1.54 -21.55 -30.84
CA ALA A 614 0.38 -21.01 -31.54
C ALA A 614 -0.90 -21.51 -30.85
N LYS A 615 -1.69 -20.59 -30.27
CA LYS A 615 -2.91 -20.91 -29.53
C LYS A 615 -4.13 -20.32 -30.24
N GLY A 616 -5.12 -21.18 -30.52
CA GLY A 616 -6.32 -20.83 -31.28
C GLY A 616 -6.74 -21.99 -32.18
N GLU A 617 -7.98 -21.99 -32.65
CA GLU A 617 -8.44 -22.95 -33.65
C GLU A 617 -7.87 -22.60 -35.03
N GLY A 618 -7.74 -23.61 -35.91
CA GLY A 618 -7.34 -23.40 -37.29
C GLY A 618 -5.88 -23.01 -37.53
N PHE A 619 -4.96 -23.26 -36.59
CA PHE A 619 -3.52 -23.05 -36.84
C PHE A 619 -3.04 -23.80 -38.09
N VAL A 620 -2.48 -23.07 -39.05
CA VAL A 620 -2.01 -23.58 -40.35
C VAL A 620 -0.52 -23.88 -40.31
N GLY A 621 0.27 -23.00 -39.71
CA GLY A 621 1.73 -23.08 -39.68
C GLY A 621 2.38 -21.73 -39.34
N TRP A 622 3.69 -21.79 -39.12
CA TRP A 622 4.56 -20.62 -38.96
C TRP A 622 5.02 -20.10 -40.34
N GLU A 623 5.52 -18.87 -40.39
CA GLU A 623 5.90 -18.20 -41.65
C GLU A 623 7.06 -18.89 -42.42
N ASP A 624 7.88 -19.67 -41.72
CA ASP A 624 8.94 -20.51 -42.30
C ASP A 624 8.43 -21.87 -42.82
N GLY A 625 7.12 -22.11 -42.76
CA GLY A 625 6.47 -23.35 -43.17
C GLY A 625 6.50 -24.47 -42.12
N SER A 626 7.06 -24.25 -40.93
CA SER A 626 6.97 -25.22 -39.83
C SER A 626 5.53 -25.37 -39.34
N THR A 627 5.14 -26.59 -38.97
CA THR A 627 3.87 -26.89 -38.29
C THR A 627 4.06 -27.29 -36.82
N ASP A 628 5.29 -27.24 -36.30
CA ASP A 628 5.60 -27.67 -34.93
C ASP A 628 4.95 -26.73 -33.91
N ASN A 629 4.17 -27.28 -32.97
CA ASN A 629 3.47 -26.49 -31.98
C ASN A 629 3.37 -27.24 -30.63
N PRO A 630 4.06 -26.79 -29.57
CA PRO A 630 4.98 -25.66 -29.53
C PRO A 630 6.28 -25.91 -30.33
N ARG A 631 6.95 -24.83 -30.77
CA ARG A 631 8.29 -24.85 -31.35
C ARG A 631 9.32 -24.19 -30.42
N VAL A 632 10.59 -24.56 -30.56
CA VAL A 632 11.71 -23.88 -29.91
C VAL A 632 12.49 -23.08 -30.94
N VAL A 633 12.81 -21.83 -30.63
CA VAL A 633 13.64 -20.94 -31.47
C VAL A 633 14.70 -20.25 -30.61
N VAL A 634 15.81 -19.82 -31.21
CA VAL A 634 16.89 -19.10 -30.52
C VAL A 634 17.25 -17.87 -31.35
N PRO A 635 16.76 -16.66 -31.02
CA PRO A 635 17.11 -15.46 -31.77
C PRO A 635 18.58 -15.08 -31.50
N THR A 636 19.36 -14.97 -32.57
CA THR A 636 20.77 -14.52 -32.54
C THR A 636 20.97 -13.16 -33.22
N GLU A 637 20.02 -12.78 -34.07
CA GLU A 637 19.94 -11.51 -34.78
C GLU A 637 18.48 -11.03 -34.84
N ALA A 638 18.20 -9.92 -35.53
CA ALA A 638 16.82 -9.44 -35.68
C ALA A 638 15.99 -10.43 -36.51
N THR A 639 14.83 -10.84 -36.00
CA THR A 639 14.00 -11.90 -36.61
C THR A 639 12.51 -11.63 -36.42
N ALA A 640 11.70 -12.19 -37.32
CA ALA A 640 10.26 -12.33 -37.13
C ALA A 640 9.90 -13.77 -36.72
N PHE A 641 8.72 -13.93 -36.12
CA PHE A 641 8.01 -15.19 -35.92
C PHE A 641 6.52 -15.00 -36.18
N GLY A 642 6.11 -15.22 -37.44
CA GLY A 642 4.73 -15.19 -37.90
C GLY A 642 4.00 -16.52 -37.68
N ALA A 643 2.76 -16.48 -37.21
CA ALA A 643 1.85 -17.63 -37.11
C ALA A 643 0.55 -17.36 -37.91
N THR A 644 0.16 -18.33 -38.74
CA THR A 644 -1.07 -18.25 -39.56
C THR A 644 -2.15 -19.16 -39.00
N PHE A 645 -3.36 -18.61 -38.86
CA PHE A 645 -4.59 -19.33 -38.53
C PHE A 645 -5.61 -19.12 -39.67
N GLN A 646 -6.54 -20.07 -39.83
CA GLN A 646 -7.65 -20.00 -40.80
C GLN A 646 -8.65 -18.88 -40.48
#